data_AF-A0A1W0X3Q8-F1
#
_entry.id   AF-A0A1W0X3Q8-F1
#
_cell.length_a   1.000
_cell.length_b   1.000
_cell.length_c   1.000
_cell.angle_alpha   90.00
_cell.angle_beta   90.00
_cell.angle_gamma   90.00
#
_symmetry.space_group_name_H-M   'P 1'
#
loop_
_entity.id
_entity.type
_entity.pdbx_description
1 polymer ?
#
loop_
_entity_poly.entity_id
_entity_poly.type
_entity_poly.pdbx_seq_one_letter_code
_entity_poly.pdbx_strand_id
1 'polypeptide(L)'
;MMRTREDLRRTLQTTCVLLLVCLHSVLTRPEEGEIRLVGGASPIEGNIQIYHDHRWGSICDDGWDLRDATVVCRQLGFPRSDFATTASRFGLALRQIWLANVHCWGYERNVTTCRSDGWGSGTECDSNEAAGVICKASTVVRRVARNRPAALFGNRTVAPPAFIISQMNMAATTTTVPVQSVTGSPRVVPTVPRVIPTVSRVVPTVPRVVPTVETTVRTTTPSAGRTVGNTTMMTTTVRRSSGTRSVGTTTAATVTATVLPTPVWNTDFIQADESAGTFHVDNIVYLEKDKRRPMQVRLAGGRNNREGRVEVKFDDSSSATSGSDNGSVPGGAGEWGVICGNGWSLKEADVVCRQLGLGQGARAIQNVIFTGPQRAIILSGVTCAGQEASLMECFHKQVGVAECHGQRESIAGVMCSTELPDLVVDMEFLVSSVYLQDQPMFYLTCAMEENCLSSSAYQLDQKAFKFPWITRRLLRFTLATKNIGKADFVSFIPKHLWQWHACHKHYHSMEVFAHFDILDTAGKKVAEGHKASFCLEDNACDNDWQKKYNCANFGDQGISVGCFDIYKHDVDCQWIDLTDVKPGVYTFKVTVNPDTKVAEMRYDNNVAVCKLYYYDSTAYFDECKLSGSSSIAVGLRG
;
A
#
# COMPACT_ATOMS: atom_id res chain seq x y z
N MET A 1 -40.98 7.19 38.66
CA MET A 1 -40.72 8.43 37.89
C MET A 1 -40.98 8.13 36.43
N MET A 2 -42.01 8.74 35.86
CA MET A 2 -42.42 8.58 34.45
C MET A 2 -41.35 9.18 33.53
N ARG A 3 -40.72 8.36 32.68
CA ARG A 3 -39.97 8.84 31.52
C ARG A 3 -40.97 9.40 30.52
N THR A 4 -40.88 10.68 30.21
CA THR A 4 -41.81 11.37 29.31
C THR A 4 -41.59 10.90 27.87
N ARG A 5 -42.66 10.95 27.07
CA ARG A 5 -42.70 10.58 25.64
C ARG A 5 -41.69 11.36 24.77
N GLU A 6 -41.17 12.48 25.27
CA GLU A 6 -40.20 13.33 24.60
C GLU A 6 -38.76 12.80 24.66
N ASP A 7 -38.35 12.16 25.76
CA ASP A 7 -37.02 11.57 25.89
C ASP A 7 -36.86 10.34 25.00
N LEU A 8 -37.92 9.54 24.82
CA LEU A 8 -37.91 8.42 23.89
C LEU A 8 -37.81 8.92 22.43
N ARG A 9 -38.51 10.01 22.09
CA ARG A 9 -38.42 10.64 20.75
C ARG A 9 -37.03 11.21 20.47
N ARG A 10 -36.42 11.91 21.43
CA ARG A 10 -35.05 12.44 21.26
C ARG A 10 -34.04 11.31 21.11
N THR A 11 -34.12 10.27 21.92
CA THR A 11 -33.19 9.14 21.85
C THR A 11 -33.32 8.36 20.53
N LEU A 12 -34.55 8.13 20.05
CA LEU A 12 -34.82 7.52 18.73
C LEU A 12 -34.35 8.40 17.57
N GLN A 13 -34.45 9.73 17.70
CA GLN A 13 -34.04 10.66 16.65
C GLN A 13 -32.51 10.79 16.57
N THR A 14 -31.80 10.79 17.70
CA THR A 14 -30.32 10.81 17.73
C THR A 14 -29.72 9.48 17.26
N THR A 15 -30.28 8.33 17.63
CA THR A 15 -29.81 7.01 17.15
C THR A 15 -30.11 6.79 15.68
N CYS A 16 -31.24 7.29 15.16
CA CYS A 16 -31.57 7.23 13.74
C CYS A 16 -30.67 8.16 12.90
N VAL A 17 -30.30 9.35 13.41
CA VAL A 17 -29.32 10.24 12.75
C VAL A 17 -27.91 9.65 12.77
N LEU A 18 -27.47 9.01 13.85
CA LEU A 18 -26.16 8.32 13.91
C LEU A 18 -26.12 7.09 12.98
N LEU A 19 -27.19 6.30 12.89
CA LEU A 19 -27.31 5.21 11.92
C LEU A 19 -27.35 5.73 10.47
N LEU A 20 -28.07 6.82 10.19
CA LEU A 20 -28.11 7.44 8.86
C LEU A 20 -26.76 8.04 8.47
N VAL A 21 -26.03 8.68 9.39
CA VAL A 21 -24.68 9.21 9.13
C VAL A 21 -23.68 8.06 8.91
N CYS A 22 -23.76 6.96 9.67
CA CYS A 22 -22.92 5.78 9.43
C CYS A 22 -23.26 5.05 8.12
N LEU A 23 -24.53 5.02 7.68
CA LEU A 23 -24.93 4.45 6.39
C LEU A 23 -24.57 5.34 5.20
N HIS A 24 -24.54 6.68 5.36
CA HIS A 24 -24.10 7.59 4.29
C HIS A 24 -22.58 7.50 4.05
N SER A 25 -21.77 7.40 5.11
CA SER A 25 -20.30 7.31 4.97
C SER A 25 -19.79 6.01 4.30
N VAL A 26 -20.64 4.98 4.17
CA VAL A 26 -20.26 3.66 3.66
C VAL A 26 -20.82 3.40 2.24
N LEU A 27 -21.61 4.32 1.67
CA LEU A 27 -22.34 4.09 0.40
C LEU A 27 -22.26 5.21 -0.66
N THR A 28 -21.53 6.30 -0.44
CA THR A 28 -21.42 7.35 -1.46
C THR A 28 -20.51 6.90 -2.60
N ARG A 29 -21.11 6.67 -3.77
CA ARG A 29 -20.40 6.56 -5.04
C ARG A 29 -19.77 7.93 -5.34
N PRO A 30 -18.54 7.98 -5.89
CA PRO A 30 -17.97 9.23 -6.32
C PRO A 30 -18.81 9.81 -7.46
N GLU A 31 -18.98 11.11 -7.45
CA GLU A 31 -19.76 11.82 -8.45
C GLU A 31 -18.92 12.12 -9.70
N GLU A 32 -19.59 12.31 -10.83
CA GLU A 32 -18.96 12.67 -12.09
C GLU A 32 -18.19 14.01 -11.96
N GLY A 33 -16.89 14.01 -12.28
CA GLY A 33 -16.01 15.16 -12.09
C GLY A 33 -15.49 15.36 -10.67
N GLU A 34 -15.73 14.42 -9.75
CA GLU A 34 -15.09 14.40 -8.43
C GLU A 34 -13.57 14.24 -8.57
N ILE A 35 -12.82 14.92 -7.71
CA ILE A 35 -11.36 14.92 -7.74
C ILE A 35 -10.77 14.50 -6.39
N ARG A 36 -9.58 13.90 -6.45
CA ARG A 36 -8.76 13.58 -5.27
C ARG A 36 -7.29 13.78 -5.56
N LEU A 37 -6.52 14.04 -4.51
CA LEU A 37 -5.06 14.10 -4.55
C LEU A 37 -4.47 12.74 -4.17
N VAL A 38 -3.48 12.27 -4.93
CA VAL A 38 -2.81 11.00 -4.71
C VAL A 38 -1.29 11.14 -4.74
N GLY A 39 -0.60 10.32 -3.94
CA GLY A 39 0.87 10.25 -3.90
C GLY A 39 1.58 11.43 -3.22
N GLY A 40 0.83 12.36 -2.62
CA GLY A 40 1.39 13.40 -1.75
C GLY A 40 1.77 12.87 -0.37
N ALA A 41 2.78 13.48 0.27
CA ALA A 41 3.15 13.13 1.65
C ALA A 41 2.18 13.70 2.70
N SER A 42 1.25 14.55 2.26
CA SER A 42 0.21 15.16 3.10
C SER A 42 -1.08 15.36 2.31
N PRO A 43 -2.23 15.55 2.99
CA PRO A 43 -3.53 15.71 2.32
C PRO A 43 -3.69 16.96 1.43
N ILE A 44 -2.70 17.85 1.42
CA ILE A 44 -2.74 19.12 0.68
C ILE A 44 -1.97 19.07 -0.64
N GLU A 45 -1.28 17.98 -0.94
CA GLU A 45 -0.47 17.84 -2.14
C GLU A 45 -0.69 16.48 -2.81
N GLY A 46 -0.41 16.39 -4.10
CA GLY A 46 -0.55 15.15 -4.86
C GLY A 46 -0.84 15.37 -6.34
N ASN A 47 -0.75 14.28 -7.11
CA ASN A 47 -1.28 14.23 -8.47
C ASN A 47 -2.80 14.20 -8.42
N ILE A 48 -3.43 14.73 -9.46
CA ILE A 48 -4.88 14.83 -9.53
C ILE A 48 -5.42 13.57 -10.20
N GLN A 49 -6.34 12.89 -9.53
CA GLN A 49 -7.23 11.95 -10.18
C GLN A 49 -8.62 12.54 -10.26
N ILE A 50 -9.27 12.32 -11.40
CA ILE A 50 -10.65 12.74 -11.68
C ILE A 50 -11.51 11.53 -12.02
N TYR A 51 -12.74 11.53 -11.51
CA TYR A 51 -13.71 10.47 -11.78
C TYR A 51 -14.53 10.80 -13.02
N HIS A 52 -14.47 9.93 -14.03
CA HIS A 52 -15.27 10.03 -15.25
C HIS A 52 -15.62 8.63 -15.75
N ASP A 53 -16.82 8.44 -16.29
CA ASP A 53 -17.26 7.16 -16.88
C ASP A 53 -16.95 5.95 -15.97
N HIS A 54 -17.38 6.10 -14.72
CA HIS A 54 -17.24 5.11 -13.65
C HIS A 54 -15.81 4.70 -13.25
N ARG A 55 -14.78 5.42 -13.71
CA ARG A 55 -13.37 5.10 -13.43
C ARG A 55 -12.57 6.35 -13.05
N TRP A 56 -11.62 6.16 -12.13
CA TRP A 56 -10.61 7.18 -11.85
C TRP A 56 -9.55 7.18 -12.96
N GLY A 57 -9.15 8.38 -13.39
CA GLY A 57 -8.04 8.60 -14.31
C GLY A 57 -7.28 9.87 -13.98
N SER A 58 -6.13 10.06 -14.61
CA SER A 58 -5.26 11.23 -14.40
C SER A 58 -5.67 12.43 -15.28
N ILE A 59 -5.17 13.62 -14.94
CA ILE A 59 -5.20 14.80 -15.83
C ILE A 59 -3.79 14.99 -16.38
N CYS A 60 -3.66 15.24 -17.68
CA CYS A 60 -2.38 15.53 -18.32
C CYS A 60 -1.87 16.92 -17.91
N ASP A 61 -0.56 17.06 -17.76
CA ASP A 61 0.09 18.31 -17.39
C ASP A 61 0.35 19.27 -18.56
N ASP A 62 0.05 18.85 -19.78
CA ASP A 62 0.01 19.73 -20.95
C ASP A 62 -0.95 20.89 -20.74
N GLY A 63 -0.40 22.10 -20.85
CA GLY A 63 -1.12 23.35 -20.60
C GLY A 63 -1.41 23.65 -19.13
N TRP A 64 -0.99 22.78 -18.19
CA TRP A 64 -1.30 22.88 -16.76
C TRP A 64 -0.58 24.04 -16.07
N ASP A 65 -1.37 24.97 -15.50
CA ASP A 65 -0.84 26.16 -14.86
C ASP A 65 -1.37 26.39 -13.43
N LEU A 66 -0.91 27.49 -12.80
CA LEU A 66 -1.29 27.84 -11.43
C LEU A 66 -2.78 28.19 -11.29
N ARG A 67 -3.45 28.66 -12.36
CA ARG A 67 -4.89 28.96 -12.36
C ARG A 67 -5.68 27.66 -12.31
N ASP A 68 -5.28 26.67 -13.09
CA ASP A 68 -5.90 25.33 -13.07
C ASP A 68 -5.75 24.68 -11.70
N ALA A 69 -4.52 24.70 -11.17
CA ALA A 69 -4.21 24.20 -9.85
C ALA A 69 -5.01 24.92 -8.75
N THR A 70 -5.25 26.22 -8.89
CA THR A 70 -6.05 27.00 -7.94
C THR A 70 -7.51 26.59 -7.96
N VAL A 71 -8.09 26.30 -9.13
CA VAL A 71 -9.45 25.76 -9.25
C VAL A 71 -9.54 24.41 -8.54
N VAL A 72 -8.60 23.50 -8.80
CA VAL A 72 -8.53 22.18 -8.16
C VAL A 72 -8.42 22.28 -6.63
N CYS A 73 -7.47 23.07 -6.12
CA CYS A 73 -7.32 23.24 -4.66
C CYS A 73 -8.59 23.81 -4.03
N ARG A 74 -9.27 24.74 -4.70
CA ARG A 74 -10.53 25.31 -4.21
C ARG A 74 -11.69 24.33 -4.26
N GLN A 75 -11.76 23.51 -5.30
CA GLN A 75 -12.73 22.42 -5.42
C GLN A 75 -12.55 21.39 -4.27
N LEU A 76 -11.31 21.16 -3.83
CA LEU A 76 -10.98 20.32 -2.66
C LEU A 76 -11.18 21.03 -1.29
N GLY A 77 -11.61 22.28 -1.27
CA GLY A 77 -11.86 23.04 -0.03
C GLY A 77 -10.66 23.79 0.53
N PHE A 78 -9.55 23.88 -0.19
CA PHE A 78 -8.40 24.71 0.17
C PHE A 78 -8.52 26.13 -0.40
N PRO A 79 -7.86 27.15 0.17
CA PRO A 79 -8.05 28.53 -0.27
C PRO A 79 -7.53 28.82 -1.67
N ARG A 80 -6.37 28.25 -2.02
CA ARG A 80 -5.70 28.37 -3.33
C ARG A 80 -4.55 27.36 -3.46
N SER A 81 -3.97 27.25 -4.64
CA SER A 81 -2.71 26.55 -4.84
C SER A 81 -1.50 27.43 -4.47
N ASP A 82 -0.46 26.82 -3.91
CA ASP A 82 0.89 27.41 -3.83
C ASP A 82 1.74 26.99 -5.04
N PHE A 83 1.53 25.79 -5.58
CA PHE A 83 2.20 25.30 -6.80
C PHE A 83 1.31 24.44 -7.69
N ALA A 84 1.35 24.68 -9.00
CA ALA A 84 1.00 23.70 -10.00
C ALA A 84 2.23 22.81 -10.25
N THR A 85 2.05 21.49 -10.22
CA THR A 85 3.14 20.55 -10.44
C THR A 85 2.90 19.75 -11.71
N THR A 86 3.96 19.54 -12.47
CA THR A 86 3.99 18.78 -13.73
C THR A 86 4.97 17.60 -13.58
N ALA A 87 5.17 16.85 -14.65
CA ALA A 87 6.06 15.71 -14.79
C ALA A 87 5.80 14.60 -13.78
N SER A 88 4.52 14.26 -13.53
CA SER A 88 4.14 13.18 -12.63
C SER A 88 4.79 13.31 -11.24
N ARG A 89 4.87 14.55 -10.73
CA ARG A 89 5.65 14.89 -9.54
C ARG A 89 5.27 14.08 -8.31
N PHE A 90 4.06 13.50 -8.21
CA PHE A 90 3.64 12.69 -7.06
C PHE A 90 3.45 11.20 -7.38
N GLY A 91 4.03 10.71 -8.48
CA GLY A 91 3.91 9.32 -8.95
C GLY A 91 3.46 9.29 -10.41
N LEU A 92 3.54 8.14 -11.08
CA LEU A 92 3.15 8.04 -12.48
C LEU A 92 1.63 8.19 -12.65
N ALA A 93 1.22 8.68 -13.82
CA ALA A 93 -0.17 8.73 -14.25
C ALA A 93 -0.77 7.31 -14.31
N LEU A 94 -2.08 7.22 -14.05
CA LEU A 94 -2.80 6.00 -14.40
C LEU A 94 -2.82 5.84 -15.93
N ARG A 95 -2.96 4.60 -16.40
CA ARG A 95 -3.08 4.31 -17.85
C ARG A 95 -4.20 5.12 -18.52
N GLN A 96 -5.28 5.41 -17.78
CA GLN A 96 -6.34 6.28 -18.25
C GLN A 96 -6.04 7.73 -17.86
N ILE A 97 -5.85 8.58 -18.86
CA ILE A 97 -5.76 10.04 -18.71
C ILE A 97 -7.05 10.63 -19.30
N TRP A 98 -7.78 11.40 -18.50
CA TRP A 98 -9.14 11.84 -18.83
C TRP A 98 -9.20 13.21 -19.47
N LEU A 99 -8.33 14.14 -19.11
CA LEU A 99 -8.32 15.51 -19.61
C LEU A 99 -6.89 15.91 -20.00
N ALA A 100 -6.76 16.73 -21.04
CA ALA A 100 -5.51 17.39 -21.44
C ALA A 100 -5.80 18.84 -21.86
N ASN A 101 -4.76 19.68 -21.87
CA ASN A 101 -4.84 21.11 -22.18
C ASN A 101 -5.95 21.82 -21.39
N VAL A 102 -6.02 21.53 -20.08
CA VAL A 102 -6.93 22.22 -19.17
C VAL A 102 -6.47 23.69 -19.09
N HIS A 103 -7.42 24.62 -19.27
CA HIS A 103 -7.14 26.04 -19.31
C HIS A 103 -8.26 26.81 -18.61
N CYS A 104 -8.15 26.89 -17.29
CA CYS A 104 -9.01 27.64 -16.39
C CYS A 104 -8.65 29.13 -16.40
N TRP A 105 -9.65 29.97 -16.15
CA TRP A 105 -9.47 31.38 -15.84
C TRP A 105 -9.08 31.61 -14.37
N GLY A 106 -9.34 30.63 -13.49
CA GLY A 106 -8.97 30.61 -12.08
C GLY A 106 -10.13 30.86 -11.11
N TYR A 107 -11.35 31.07 -11.62
CA TYR A 107 -12.55 31.36 -10.84
C TYR A 107 -13.67 30.34 -11.03
N GLU A 108 -13.45 29.32 -11.86
CA GLU A 108 -14.32 28.17 -12.07
C GLU A 108 -14.51 27.37 -10.80
N ARG A 109 -15.73 26.86 -10.57
CA ARG A 109 -16.02 26.09 -9.35
C ARG A 109 -15.34 24.72 -9.37
N ASN A 110 -15.35 24.06 -10.52
CA ASN A 110 -14.80 22.72 -10.72
C ASN A 110 -13.89 22.70 -11.95
N VAL A 111 -12.88 21.84 -11.93
CA VAL A 111 -11.94 21.68 -13.06
C VAL A 111 -12.64 21.25 -14.36
N THR A 112 -13.73 20.48 -14.26
CA THR A 112 -14.57 20.06 -15.40
C THR A 112 -15.29 21.19 -16.13
N THR A 113 -15.37 22.38 -15.51
CA THR A 113 -15.97 23.57 -16.15
C THR A 113 -14.94 24.46 -16.85
N CYS A 114 -13.66 24.17 -16.69
CA CYS A 114 -12.61 24.84 -17.43
C CYS A 114 -12.63 24.38 -18.89
N ARG A 115 -12.05 25.20 -19.77
CA ARG A 115 -11.81 24.78 -21.15
C ARG A 115 -10.78 23.65 -21.15
N SER A 116 -11.01 22.60 -21.93
CA SER A 116 -10.07 21.48 -22.16
C SER A 116 -10.32 20.91 -23.55
N ASP A 117 -9.47 19.98 -24.00
CA ASP A 117 -9.67 19.27 -25.27
C ASP A 117 -10.81 18.25 -25.24
N GLY A 118 -11.35 17.96 -24.06
CA GLY A 118 -12.51 17.10 -23.84
C GLY A 118 -12.17 15.81 -23.09
N TRP A 119 -13.19 15.02 -22.75
CA TRP A 119 -12.98 13.76 -22.05
C TRP A 119 -12.30 12.73 -22.95
N GLY A 120 -11.29 12.05 -22.40
CA GLY A 120 -10.46 11.08 -23.11
C GLY A 120 -9.45 11.71 -24.07
N SER A 121 -9.21 13.03 -24.00
CA SER A 121 -8.26 13.72 -24.90
C SER A 121 -6.78 13.46 -24.57
N GLY A 122 -6.47 12.94 -23.38
CA GLY A 122 -5.10 12.70 -22.91
C GLY A 122 -4.43 11.44 -23.48
N THR A 123 -4.88 10.92 -24.62
CA THR A 123 -4.31 9.71 -25.24
C THR A 123 -2.89 9.90 -25.77
N GLU A 124 -2.49 11.14 -26.02
CA GLU A 124 -1.13 11.50 -26.44
C GLU A 124 -0.16 11.63 -25.27
N CYS A 125 -0.68 11.77 -24.04
CA CYS A 125 0.14 11.92 -22.86
C CYS A 125 0.62 10.56 -22.33
N ASP A 126 1.86 10.50 -21.89
CA ASP A 126 2.45 9.31 -21.30
C ASP A 126 2.32 9.28 -19.76
N SER A 127 2.85 8.22 -19.14
CA SER A 127 2.76 8.01 -17.69
C SER A 127 3.50 9.06 -16.84
N ASN A 128 4.41 9.83 -17.43
CA ASN A 128 5.20 10.87 -16.78
C ASN A 128 4.53 12.25 -16.84
N GLU A 129 3.35 12.36 -17.43
CA GLU A 129 2.70 13.65 -17.71
C GLU A 129 1.47 13.88 -16.81
N ALA A 130 1.46 13.35 -15.59
CA ALA A 130 0.37 13.63 -14.66
C ALA A 130 0.49 15.04 -14.03
N ALA A 131 -0.58 15.81 -14.14
CA ALA A 131 -0.76 17.06 -13.43
C ALA A 131 -0.96 16.84 -11.92
N GLY A 132 -0.44 17.76 -11.11
CA GLY A 132 -0.61 17.77 -9.67
C GLY A 132 -0.65 19.18 -9.07
N VAL A 133 -0.84 19.23 -7.76
CA VAL A 133 -0.91 20.48 -6.98
C VAL A 133 -0.20 20.37 -5.64
N ILE A 134 0.22 21.51 -5.11
CA ILE A 134 0.50 21.72 -3.68
C ILE A 134 -0.40 22.86 -3.23
N CYS A 135 -1.45 22.51 -2.48
CA CYS A 135 -2.43 23.45 -1.96
C CYS A 135 -1.94 24.17 -0.71
N LYS A 136 -2.42 25.40 -0.52
CA LYS A 136 -2.14 26.15 0.69
C LYS A 136 -2.94 25.59 1.86
N ALA A 137 -2.27 25.20 2.94
CA ALA A 137 -2.95 24.76 4.16
C ALA A 137 -3.86 25.86 4.72
N SER A 138 -5.10 25.51 5.03
CA SER A 138 -6.07 26.43 5.64
C SER A 138 -5.60 26.83 7.03
N THR A 139 -5.09 28.05 7.20
CA THR A 139 -4.76 28.63 8.50
C THR A 139 -6.04 29.06 9.23
N VAL A 140 -6.90 28.11 9.57
CA VAL A 140 -7.94 28.36 10.57
C VAL A 140 -7.27 28.34 11.94
N VAL A 141 -6.55 29.41 12.26
CA VAL A 141 -6.42 29.81 13.65
C VAL A 141 -7.84 30.12 14.09
N ARG A 142 -8.48 29.17 14.78
CA ARG A 142 -9.68 29.47 15.56
C ARG A 142 -9.29 30.61 16.48
N ARG A 143 -9.61 31.86 16.11
CA ARG A 143 -9.65 32.96 17.06
C ARG A 143 -10.69 32.52 18.07
N VAL A 144 -10.24 31.99 19.21
CA VAL A 144 -11.06 31.93 20.41
C VAL A 144 -11.49 33.37 20.62
N ALA A 145 -12.76 33.65 20.32
CA ALA A 145 -13.36 34.91 20.66
C ALA A 145 -13.17 35.04 22.17
N ARG A 146 -12.31 35.96 22.61
CA ARG A 146 -12.21 36.28 24.04
C ARG A 146 -13.60 36.76 24.44
N ASN A 147 -14.28 35.97 25.26
CA ASN A 147 -15.50 36.41 25.93
C ASN A 147 -15.14 37.68 26.71
N ARG A 148 -15.61 38.83 26.23
CA ARG A 148 -15.75 40.02 27.07
C ARG A 148 -17.00 39.81 27.93
N PRO A 149 -16.93 40.07 29.25
CA PRO A 149 -18.09 39.95 30.11
C PRO A 149 -19.16 40.95 29.67
N ALA A 150 -20.40 40.49 29.59
CA ALA A 150 -21.57 41.29 29.26
C ALA A 150 -21.78 42.37 30.33
N ALA A 151 -21.79 43.64 29.91
CA ALA A 151 -22.31 44.74 30.71
C ALA A 151 -23.80 44.94 30.41
N LEU A 152 -24.55 45.22 31.46
CA LEU A 152 -26.01 45.24 31.56
C LEU A 152 -26.70 46.29 30.69
N PHE A 153 -27.83 45.86 30.12
CA PHE A 153 -29.08 46.56 29.79
C PHE A 153 -29.08 48.07 29.43
N GLY A 154 -29.50 48.33 28.19
CA GLY A 154 -30.17 49.55 27.75
C GLY A 154 -31.22 49.20 26.68
N ASN A 155 -32.48 49.27 27.07
CA ASN A 155 -33.66 48.77 26.36
C ASN A 155 -34.01 49.60 25.11
N ARG A 156 -34.08 48.99 23.92
CA ARG A 156 -34.84 49.53 22.78
C ARG A 156 -35.53 48.41 21.99
N THR A 157 -36.84 48.51 21.95
CA THR A 157 -37.81 47.69 21.22
C THR A 157 -37.65 47.83 19.71
N VAL A 158 -37.59 46.71 18.98
CA VAL A 158 -37.68 46.68 17.51
C VAL A 158 -38.83 45.74 17.11
N ALA A 159 -39.75 46.28 16.31
CA ALA A 159 -40.94 45.64 15.77
C ALA A 159 -40.61 44.71 14.56
N PRO A 160 -41.49 43.74 14.21
CA PRO A 160 -41.25 42.79 13.13
C PRO A 160 -41.39 43.42 11.72
N PRO A 161 -40.72 42.84 10.69
CA PRO A 161 -40.71 43.43 9.35
C PRO A 161 -42.00 43.13 8.58
N ALA A 162 -42.49 44.16 7.87
CA ALA A 162 -43.59 44.06 6.93
C ALA A 162 -43.14 43.46 5.59
N PHE A 163 -43.97 42.57 5.06
CA PHE A 163 -43.93 42.09 3.67
C PHE A 163 -44.27 43.24 2.70
N ILE A 164 -43.45 43.44 1.66
CA ILE A 164 -43.86 44.16 0.45
C ILE A 164 -43.51 43.34 -0.79
N ILE A 165 -44.58 43.01 -1.52
CA ILE A 165 -44.62 42.51 -2.89
C ILE A 165 -44.30 43.68 -3.82
N SER A 166 -43.45 43.49 -4.83
CA SER A 166 -43.53 44.32 -6.04
C SER A 166 -43.19 43.53 -7.30
N GLN A 167 -44.02 43.77 -8.30
CA GLN A 167 -44.19 43.06 -9.55
C GLN A 167 -43.14 43.43 -10.61
N MET A 168 -43.12 42.59 -11.65
CA MET A 168 -42.45 42.75 -12.94
C MET A 168 -42.69 44.11 -13.60
N ASN A 169 -41.69 44.59 -14.34
CA ASN A 169 -41.91 45.40 -15.54
C ASN A 169 -40.90 45.00 -16.62
N MET A 170 -41.44 44.71 -17.80
CA MET A 170 -40.69 44.59 -19.05
C MET A 170 -40.59 45.95 -19.73
N ALA A 171 -39.44 46.24 -20.32
CA ALA A 171 -39.34 47.16 -21.45
C ALA A 171 -38.20 46.71 -22.37
N ALA A 172 -38.53 46.52 -23.64
CA ALA A 172 -37.62 46.22 -24.73
C ALA A 172 -37.08 47.52 -25.34
N THR A 173 -35.83 47.50 -25.82
CA THR A 173 -35.36 48.45 -26.83
C THR A 173 -34.41 47.74 -27.79
N THR A 174 -34.77 47.81 -29.07
CA THR A 174 -34.09 47.34 -30.28
C THR A 174 -33.06 48.36 -30.77
N THR A 175 -31.96 47.92 -31.41
CA THR A 175 -31.43 48.40 -32.73
C THR A 175 -29.98 47.87 -32.96
N THR A 176 -29.80 46.96 -33.93
CA THR A 176 -29.19 47.11 -35.28
C THR A 176 -27.67 46.90 -35.36
N VAL A 177 -27.26 45.84 -36.06
CA VAL A 177 -25.91 45.63 -36.59
C VAL A 177 -26.03 45.56 -38.13
N PRO A 178 -25.21 46.28 -38.91
CA PRO A 178 -25.35 46.32 -40.35
C PRO A 178 -24.69 45.11 -41.02
N VAL A 179 -25.33 44.66 -42.10
CA VAL A 179 -24.80 43.73 -43.10
C VAL A 179 -24.33 44.55 -44.30
N GLN A 180 -23.13 44.26 -44.81
CA GLN A 180 -22.79 44.51 -46.22
C GLN A 180 -22.02 43.33 -46.82
N SER A 181 -22.15 43.25 -48.13
CA SER A 181 -22.29 42.06 -48.96
C SER A 181 -21.06 41.71 -49.81
N VAL A 182 -21.13 40.47 -50.31
CA VAL A 182 -20.20 39.70 -51.15
C VAL A 182 -19.82 40.34 -52.49
N THR A 183 -18.53 40.22 -52.88
CA THR A 183 -17.99 39.99 -54.25
C THR A 183 -16.50 39.61 -54.08
N GLY A 184 -15.94 38.49 -54.57
CA GLY A 184 -15.66 38.17 -55.98
C GLY A 184 -14.14 37.93 -56.16
N SER A 185 -13.76 36.71 -56.58
CA SER A 185 -12.41 36.14 -56.90
C SER A 185 -11.58 36.99 -57.92
N PRO A 186 -10.31 36.68 -58.34
CA PRO A 186 -9.43 35.51 -58.10
C PRO A 186 -7.91 35.84 -57.92
N ARG A 187 -7.05 34.79 -57.95
CA ARG A 187 -5.56 34.75 -58.08
C ARG A 187 -4.77 34.68 -56.77
N VAL A 188 -3.68 33.92 -56.63
CA VAL A 188 -2.89 33.04 -57.52
C VAL A 188 -2.18 32.05 -56.59
N VAL A 189 -2.14 30.78 -57.01
CA VAL A 189 -1.34 29.72 -56.36
C VAL A 189 0.13 29.92 -56.72
N PRO A 190 1.08 29.98 -55.76
CA PRO A 190 2.46 29.63 -56.00
C PRO A 190 2.64 28.13 -55.72
N THR A 191 2.78 27.36 -56.79
CA THR A 191 3.40 26.03 -56.80
C THR A 191 4.86 26.14 -56.35
N VAL A 192 5.24 25.41 -55.30
CA VAL A 192 6.62 25.16 -54.84
C VAL A 192 6.70 23.67 -54.42
N PRO A 193 7.80 22.95 -54.72
CA PRO A 193 7.72 21.67 -55.42
C PRO A 193 7.52 20.46 -54.52
N ARG A 194 6.91 19.44 -55.13
CA ARG A 194 6.81 18.06 -54.68
C ARG A 194 8.22 17.46 -54.64
N VAL A 195 8.83 17.36 -53.46
CA VAL A 195 10.01 16.50 -53.26
C VAL A 195 9.51 15.06 -53.23
N ILE A 196 9.86 14.31 -54.28
CA ILE A 196 9.69 12.86 -54.35
C ILE A 196 10.79 12.25 -53.46
N PRO A 197 10.48 11.50 -52.39
CA PRO A 197 11.50 10.67 -51.79
C PRO A 197 11.76 9.49 -52.74
N THR A 198 12.95 9.46 -53.32
CA THR A 198 13.52 8.28 -53.96
C THR A 198 13.55 7.12 -52.97
N VAL A 199 12.80 6.06 -53.27
CA VAL A 199 12.93 4.77 -52.61
C VAL A 199 14.24 4.14 -53.07
N SER A 200 15.32 4.31 -52.30
CA SER A 200 16.50 3.46 -52.45
C SER A 200 16.23 2.14 -51.73
N ARG A 201 16.10 1.07 -52.52
CA ARG A 201 16.19 -0.32 -52.07
C ARG A 201 17.52 -0.50 -51.33
N VAL A 202 17.48 -0.62 -50.01
CA VAL A 202 18.55 -1.28 -49.26
C VAL A 202 18.20 -2.76 -49.22
N VAL A 203 18.97 -3.56 -49.96
CA VAL A 203 18.94 -5.02 -49.90
C VAL A 203 19.59 -5.43 -48.57
N PRO A 204 18.97 -6.27 -47.73
CA PRO A 204 19.67 -6.87 -46.61
C PRO A 204 20.70 -7.88 -47.14
N THR A 205 21.98 -7.54 -47.03
CA THR A 205 23.07 -8.50 -47.19
C THR A 205 23.05 -9.50 -46.03
N VAL A 206 22.79 -10.75 -46.37
CA VAL A 206 22.98 -11.93 -45.51
C VAL A 206 24.44 -11.97 -45.03
N PRO A 207 24.73 -12.14 -43.73
CA PRO A 207 26.07 -12.49 -43.29
C PRO A 207 26.41 -13.88 -43.82
N ARG A 208 27.32 -13.93 -44.78
CA ARG A 208 27.91 -15.15 -45.30
C ARG A 208 28.77 -15.76 -44.18
N VAL A 209 28.33 -16.89 -43.65
CA VAL A 209 29.18 -17.80 -42.86
C VAL A 209 30.35 -18.21 -43.76
N VAL A 210 31.55 -17.72 -43.46
CA VAL A 210 32.81 -18.25 -44.00
C VAL A 210 33.50 -18.98 -42.86
N PRO A 211 33.89 -20.25 -43.06
CA PRO A 211 34.48 -21.07 -42.01
C PRO A 211 35.91 -20.63 -41.75
N THR A 212 36.23 -20.29 -40.50
CA THR A 212 37.61 -20.34 -40.02
C THR A 212 37.96 -21.79 -39.75
N VAL A 213 38.74 -22.35 -40.68
CA VAL A 213 39.55 -23.54 -40.46
C VAL A 213 40.74 -23.13 -39.61
N GLU A 214 40.78 -23.54 -38.33
CA GLU A 214 42.03 -23.73 -37.61
C GLU A 214 41.99 -25.05 -36.82
N THR A 215 42.66 -26.04 -37.42
CA THR A 215 43.49 -27.08 -36.80
C THR A 215 42.92 -27.89 -35.64
N THR A 216 42.27 -29.01 -36.00
CA THR A 216 42.42 -30.27 -35.25
C THR A 216 43.87 -30.73 -35.31
N VAL A 217 44.57 -30.73 -34.17
CA VAL A 217 45.67 -31.66 -33.91
C VAL A 217 45.19 -32.66 -32.87
N ARG A 218 45.18 -33.91 -33.29
CA ARG A 218 44.84 -35.11 -32.53
C ARG A 218 46.14 -35.76 -32.12
N THR A 219 46.39 -35.95 -30.82
CA THR A 219 47.36 -36.93 -30.30
C THR A 219 47.16 -37.08 -28.79
N THR A 220 46.51 -38.16 -28.34
CA THR A 220 47.13 -39.38 -27.77
C THR A 220 47.86 -39.16 -26.44
N THR A 221 47.32 -39.79 -25.39
CA THR A 221 48.05 -40.26 -24.18
C THR A 221 49.43 -40.86 -24.55
N PRO A 222 50.49 -40.71 -23.73
CA PRO A 222 50.67 -41.66 -22.61
C PRO A 222 51.50 -41.18 -21.38
N SER A 223 51.25 -41.86 -20.26
CA SER A 223 52.17 -42.36 -19.20
C SER A 223 53.34 -41.53 -18.62
N ALA A 224 53.54 -41.80 -17.32
CA ALA A 224 54.73 -41.58 -16.46
C ALA A 224 54.81 -40.18 -15.79
N GLY A 225 55.15 -40.03 -14.51
CA GLY A 225 55.73 -40.95 -13.53
C GLY A 225 56.88 -40.25 -12.80
N ARG A 226 56.90 -40.35 -11.45
CA ARG A 226 57.99 -39.98 -10.50
C ARG A 226 58.31 -38.47 -10.41
N THR A 227 58.66 -37.85 -9.28
CA THR A 227 59.21 -38.28 -7.97
C THR A 227 59.11 -37.05 -7.03
N VAL A 228 58.61 -37.19 -5.80
CA VAL A 228 59.34 -37.15 -4.49
C VAL A 228 59.61 -35.74 -3.93
N GLY A 229 59.13 -35.51 -2.69
CA GLY A 229 59.66 -34.46 -1.80
C GLY A 229 58.71 -34.01 -0.68
N ASN A 230 58.44 -34.91 0.28
CA ASN A 230 58.20 -34.74 1.74
C ASN A 230 57.96 -33.33 2.34
N THR A 231 57.03 -33.17 3.29
CA THR A 231 57.21 -33.54 4.72
C THR A 231 55.82 -33.77 5.37
N THR A 232 55.42 -34.99 5.81
CA THR A 232 55.54 -35.59 7.19
C THR A 232 54.69 -34.79 8.20
N MET A 233 53.73 -35.27 9.00
CA MET A 233 53.19 -36.56 9.49
C MET A 233 51.95 -36.17 10.36
N MET A 234 51.01 -36.98 10.86
CA MET A 234 50.80 -38.42 11.00
C MET A 234 49.31 -38.60 11.39
N THR A 235 48.55 -39.45 10.69
CA THR A 235 47.92 -40.71 11.15
C THR A 235 46.91 -40.59 12.31
N THR A 236 45.74 -41.23 12.28
CA THR A 236 45.55 -42.67 11.99
C THR A 236 44.12 -42.98 11.55
N THR A 237 44.02 -43.87 10.55
CA THR A 237 42.85 -44.56 10.00
C THR A 237 42.20 -45.53 11.01
N VAL A 238 40.97 -46.02 10.80
CA VAL A 238 40.60 -47.32 10.16
C VAL A 238 39.06 -47.41 10.26
N ARG A 239 38.23 -48.06 9.44
CA ARG A 239 38.15 -48.54 8.04
C ARG A 239 36.79 -49.27 7.95
N ARG A 240 36.16 -49.26 6.77
CA ARG A 240 34.94 -49.99 6.33
C ARG A 240 34.79 -51.43 6.89
N SER A 241 33.56 -51.91 7.11
CA SER A 241 32.80 -52.74 6.13
C SER A 241 31.56 -53.45 6.71
N SER A 242 30.55 -53.56 5.83
CA SER A 242 29.40 -54.49 5.68
C SER A 242 29.16 -55.70 6.62
N GLY A 243 27.87 -55.98 6.88
CA GLY A 243 27.31 -57.33 7.17
C GLY A 243 26.10 -57.34 8.13
N THR A 244 24.85 -57.41 7.64
CA THR A 244 23.91 -58.58 7.66
C THR A 244 23.17 -58.93 8.98
N ARG A 245 21.81 -58.90 8.86
CA ARG A 245 20.71 -59.60 9.58
C ARG A 245 21.02 -60.48 10.82
N SER A 246 20.30 -60.27 11.93
CA SER A 246 19.10 -61.07 12.34
C SER A 246 18.68 -60.84 13.82
N VAL A 247 17.35 -60.82 14.02
CA VAL A 247 16.49 -61.30 15.14
C VAL A 247 17.00 -61.26 16.59
N GLY A 248 16.20 -60.68 17.51
CA GLY A 248 16.28 -60.98 18.94
C GLY A 248 15.54 -60.00 19.86
N THR A 249 14.59 -60.53 20.63
CA THR A 249 13.61 -59.91 21.53
C THR A 249 14.15 -59.29 22.83
N THR A 250 13.49 -58.19 23.22
CA THR A 250 13.17 -57.65 24.57
C THR A 250 13.91 -58.17 25.81
N THR A 251 14.52 -57.25 26.57
CA THR A 251 14.13 -56.90 27.96
C THR A 251 14.86 -55.63 28.43
N ALA A 252 14.25 -54.94 29.40
CA ALA A 252 14.36 -53.52 29.69
C ALA A 252 15.60 -53.07 30.46
N ALA A 253 16.00 -51.81 30.23
CA ALA A 253 16.60 -50.95 31.25
C ALA A 253 16.21 -49.49 30.99
N THR A 254 15.79 -48.85 32.07
CA THR A 254 15.09 -47.57 32.21
C THR A 254 16.02 -46.37 31.98
N VAL A 255 15.57 -45.37 31.21
CA VAL A 255 16.12 -44.00 31.24
C VAL A 255 14.96 -43.04 31.48
N THR A 256 15.06 -42.31 32.59
CA THR A 256 14.15 -41.25 33.05
C THR A 256 14.19 -40.05 32.12
N ALA A 257 13.05 -39.66 31.56
CA ALA A 257 12.84 -38.38 30.90
C ALA A 257 11.86 -37.53 31.73
N THR A 258 12.29 -36.33 32.11
CA THR A 258 11.46 -35.29 32.70
C THR A 258 10.59 -34.65 31.61
N VAL A 259 9.28 -34.80 31.74
CA VAL A 259 8.26 -34.21 30.86
C VAL A 259 7.65 -32.99 31.57
N LEU A 260 7.65 -31.83 30.90
CA LEU A 260 6.84 -30.66 31.28
C LEU A 260 5.40 -30.85 30.76
N PRO A 261 4.36 -30.57 31.57
CA PRO A 261 2.98 -30.90 31.21
C PRO A 261 2.34 -29.89 30.26
N THR A 262 1.56 -30.42 29.32
CA THR A 262 0.56 -29.72 28.50
C THR A 262 -0.71 -29.45 29.32
N PRO A 263 -1.42 -28.34 29.10
CA PRO A 263 -2.70 -28.10 29.76
C PRO A 263 -3.83 -28.86 29.04
N VAL A 264 -4.54 -29.66 29.82
CA VAL A 264 -5.79 -30.36 29.48
C VAL A 264 -6.97 -29.43 29.79
N TRP A 265 -7.89 -29.31 28.84
CA TRP A 265 -9.16 -28.63 29.02
C TRP A 265 -10.08 -29.51 29.86
N ASN A 266 -10.48 -29.03 31.03
CA ASN A 266 -11.50 -29.65 31.85
C ASN A 266 -12.81 -28.88 31.68
N THR A 267 -13.81 -29.54 31.10
CA THR A 267 -15.20 -29.10 31.05
C THR A 267 -15.93 -29.74 32.22
N ASP A 268 -16.41 -28.96 33.18
CA ASP A 268 -17.62 -29.30 33.92
C ASP A 268 -18.27 -28.07 34.57
N PHE A 269 -19.59 -28.11 34.49
CA PHE A 269 -20.61 -27.14 34.89
C PHE A 269 -20.49 -26.60 36.32
N ILE A 270 -20.76 -25.30 36.52
CA ILE A 270 -21.50 -24.80 37.70
C ILE A 270 -22.56 -23.78 37.25
N GLN A 271 -23.74 -23.96 37.84
CA GLN A 271 -25.03 -23.33 37.62
C GLN A 271 -25.02 -21.80 37.66
N ALA A 272 -25.92 -21.21 36.87
CA ALA A 272 -26.38 -19.85 37.04
C ALA A 272 -27.08 -19.71 38.42
N ASP A 273 -26.56 -18.82 39.26
CA ASP A 273 -27.28 -18.27 40.40
C ASP A 273 -27.69 -16.83 40.06
N GLU A 274 -29.00 -16.61 39.99
CA GLU A 274 -29.62 -15.30 39.92
C GLU A 274 -29.57 -14.66 41.30
N SER A 275 -28.53 -13.86 41.60
CA SER A 275 -28.60 -12.95 42.74
C SER A 275 -27.87 -11.64 42.47
N ALA A 276 -28.58 -10.56 42.74
CA ALA A 276 -28.25 -9.18 42.43
C ALA A 276 -26.89 -8.74 42.99
N GLY A 277 -26.02 -8.26 42.10
CA GLY A 277 -24.77 -7.61 42.47
C GLY A 277 -24.29 -6.72 41.32
N THR A 278 -24.47 -5.42 41.45
CA THR A 278 -23.96 -4.37 40.55
C THR A 278 -22.47 -4.56 40.27
N PHE A 279 -22.12 -4.90 39.03
CA PHE A 279 -20.74 -4.94 38.56
C PHE A 279 -20.28 -3.51 38.25
N HIS A 280 -19.34 -3.00 39.05
CA HIS A 280 -18.65 -1.75 38.78
C HIS A 280 -17.76 -1.91 37.55
N VAL A 281 -18.00 -1.08 36.54
CA VAL A 281 -17.11 -0.93 35.40
C VAL A 281 -15.93 -0.08 35.88
N ASP A 282 -14.78 -0.70 36.09
CA ASP A 282 -13.55 0.04 36.35
C ASP A 282 -13.13 0.81 35.09
N ASN A 283 -13.49 2.09 35.10
CA ASN A 283 -12.85 3.25 34.46
C ASN A 283 -11.76 2.96 33.42
N ILE A 284 -12.16 2.75 32.16
CA ILE A 284 -11.36 3.20 31.02
C ILE A 284 -11.39 4.73 31.05
N VAL A 285 -10.36 5.34 31.61
CA VAL A 285 -10.15 6.79 31.54
C VAL A 285 -9.87 7.13 30.09
N TYR A 286 -10.91 7.57 29.37
CA TYR A 286 -10.73 8.46 28.24
C TYR A 286 -10.01 9.70 28.78
N LEU A 287 -8.71 9.83 28.53
CA LEU A 287 -8.01 11.09 28.75
C LEU A 287 -8.74 12.15 27.92
N GLU A 288 -9.45 13.06 28.58
CA GLU A 288 -10.07 14.24 27.99
C GLU A 288 -9.09 14.85 26.97
N LYS A 289 -9.56 15.07 25.74
CA LYS A 289 -8.78 15.69 24.65
C LYS A 289 -8.14 17.04 25.04
N ASP A 290 -8.58 17.67 26.12
CA ASP A 290 -8.19 19.03 26.54
C ASP A 290 -7.03 19.10 27.56
N LYS A 291 -6.41 17.98 27.97
CA LYS A 291 -5.28 17.97 28.93
C LYS A 291 -4.01 17.22 28.48
N ARG A 292 -3.86 16.94 27.17
CA ARG A 292 -2.61 16.32 26.68
C ARG A 292 -1.51 17.37 26.64
N ARG A 293 -0.42 17.14 27.39
CA ARG A 293 0.81 17.95 27.35
C ARG A 293 1.33 17.98 25.91
N PRO A 294 1.75 19.13 25.37
CA PRO A 294 2.36 19.19 24.05
C PRO A 294 3.59 18.26 24.01
N MET A 295 3.66 17.39 23.00
CA MET A 295 4.83 16.57 22.75
C MET A 295 5.62 17.15 21.58
N GLN A 296 6.88 17.41 21.83
CA GLN A 296 7.86 17.75 20.80
C GLN A 296 8.54 16.46 20.34
N VAL A 297 8.81 16.36 19.04
CA VAL A 297 9.45 15.21 18.40
C VAL A 297 10.64 15.72 17.59
N ARG A 298 11.76 14.98 17.60
CA ARG A 298 12.91 15.24 16.72
C ARG A 298 13.67 13.96 16.38
N LEU A 299 14.48 14.03 15.32
CA LEU A 299 15.45 12.99 14.97
C LEU A 299 16.84 13.36 15.48
N ALA A 300 17.59 12.38 15.96
CA ALA A 300 18.97 12.57 16.40
C ALA A 300 19.88 11.37 16.04
N GLY A 301 21.17 11.65 15.81
CA GLY A 301 22.18 10.61 15.61
C GLY A 301 22.23 9.95 14.23
N GLY A 302 21.42 10.41 13.27
CA GLY A 302 21.52 10.00 11.87
C GLY A 302 22.62 10.73 11.10
N ARG A 303 22.98 10.21 9.92
CA ARG A 303 24.00 10.81 9.04
C ARG A 303 23.51 12.08 8.35
N ASN A 304 22.20 12.28 8.27
CA ASN A 304 21.54 13.46 7.72
C ASN A 304 20.27 13.80 8.52
N ASN A 305 19.54 14.83 8.10
CA ASN A 305 18.33 15.31 8.79
C ASN A 305 17.05 14.48 8.51
N ARG A 306 17.14 13.38 7.74
CA ARG A 306 16.03 12.49 7.39
C ARG A 306 16.11 11.12 8.06
N GLU A 307 17.17 10.83 8.81
CA GLU A 307 17.30 9.59 9.57
C GLU A 307 17.72 9.88 11.01
N GLY A 308 17.35 9.02 11.94
CA GLY A 308 17.79 9.12 13.33
C GLY A 308 16.91 8.36 14.31
N ARG A 309 17.38 8.26 15.55
CA ARG A 309 16.54 7.81 16.67
C ARG A 309 15.46 8.86 16.91
N VAL A 310 14.26 8.40 17.25
CA VAL A 310 13.16 9.30 17.58
C VAL A 310 13.28 9.71 19.03
N GLU A 311 13.47 11.00 19.26
CA GLU A 311 13.45 11.59 20.60
C GLU A 311 12.15 12.38 20.79
N VAL A 312 11.56 12.25 21.97
CA VAL A 312 10.35 12.97 22.37
C VAL A 312 10.57 13.75 23.65
N LYS A 313 9.81 14.83 23.82
CA LYS A 313 9.83 15.66 25.02
C LYS A 313 8.42 16.15 25.29
N PHE A 314 7.98 16.09 26.55
CA PHE A 314 6.70 16.63 26.98
C PHE A 314 6.88 18.01 27.62
N ASP A 315 6.07 18.99 27.21
CA ASP A 315 6.08 20.33 27.79
C ASP A 315 5.27 20.37 29.10
N ASP A 316 5.82 21.08 30.08
CA ASP A 316 5.25 21.22 31.42
C ASP A 316 4.38 22.49 31.48
N SER A 317 3.07 22.35 31.25
CA SER A 317 2.10 23.47 31.42
C SER A 317 1.19 23.33 32.64
N SER A 318 1.44 22.37 33.53
CA SER A 318 0.78 22.28 34.83
C SER A 318 1.82 22.35 35.95
N SER A 319 1.82 23.47 36.66
CA SER A 319 2.57 23.76 37.89
C SER A 319 2.96 22.52 38.72
N ALA A 320 4.25 22.22 38.79
CA ALA A 320 4.84 21.56 39.95
C ALA A 320 5.53 22.65 40.76
N THR A 321 4.89 23.01 41.87
CA THR A 321 5.51 23.72 42.99
C THR A 321 6.90 23.17 43.26
N SER A 322 7.85 24.08 43.42
CA SER A 322 9.20 23.87 43.94
C SER A 322 9.17 22.99 45.20
N GLY A 323 9.38 21.69 45.01
CA GLY A 323 9.73 20.73 46.05
C GLY A 323 11.16 20.29 45.80
N SER A 324 12.07 20.82 46.61
CA SER A 324 13.46 20.37 46.69
C SER A 324 13.49 18.92 47.17
N ASP A 325 13.63 17.98 46.25
CA ASP A 325 14.20 16.67 46.56
C ASP A 325 15.34 16.37 45.58
N ASN A 326 16.53 16.14 46.14
CA ASN A 326 17.74 15.78 45.43
C ASN A 326 17.58 14.38 44.83
N GLY A 327 17.14 14.33 43.58
CA GLY A 327 17.11 13.12 42.76
C GLY A 327 16.58 13.46 41.38
N SER A 328 17.47 13.78 40.44
CA SER A 328 17.11 13.95 39.03
C SER A 328 16.56 12.62 38.49
N VAL A 329 15.24 12.50 38.44
CA VAL A 329 14.55 11.37 37.81
C VAL A 329 14.84 11.44 36.30
N PRO A 330 15.45 10.40 35.69
CA PRO A 330 15.68 10.37 34.25
C PRO A 330 14.32 10.44 33.52
N GLY A 331 14.15 11.41 32.61
CA GLY A 331 12.84 11.63 31.97
C GLY A 331 11.93 12.59 32.75
N GLY A 332 12.51 13.43 33.60
CA GLY A 332 11.83 14.55 34.23
C GLY A 332 11.20 15.50 33.20
N ALA A 333 10.18 16.22 33.63
CA ALA A 333 9.45 17.13 32.76
C ALA A 333 10.38 18.14 32.07
N GLY A 334 10.26 18.26 30.76
CA GLY A 334 11.13 19.12 29.96
C GLY A 334 12.43 18.48 29.45
N GLU A 335 12.74 17.22 29.76
CA GLU A 335 13.88 16.51 29.17
C GLU A 335 13.52 15.71 27.92
N TRP A 336 14.51 15.54 27.02
CA TRP A 336 14.38 14.65 25.86
C TRP A 336 14.64 13.21 26.28
N GLY A 337 13.68 12.34 25.99
CA GLY A 337 13.80 10.88 26.10
C GLY A 337 13.61 10.19 24.76
N VAL A 338 13.71 8.87 24.77
CA VAL A 338 13.56 8.01 23.58
C VAL A 338 12.34 7.11 23.69
N ILE A 339 11.98 6.47 22.57
CA ILE A 339 10.84 5.56 22.47
C ILE A 339 11.34 4.12 22.43
N CYS A 340 10.65 3.22 23.13
CA CYS A 340 10.89 1.78 23.05
C CYS A 340 10.70 1.27 21.61
N GLY A 341 11.66 0.52 21.08
CA GLY A 341 11.61 -0.02 19.73
C GLY A 341 10.71 -1.25 19.54
N ASN A 342 10.25 -1.88 20.61
CA ASN A 342 9.43 -3.10 20.52
C ASN A 342 8.09 -2.81 19.86
N GLY A 343 7.79 -3.53 18.77
CA GLY A 343 6.58 -3.35 18.00
C GLY A 343 6.59 -2.11 17.10
N TRP A 344 7.69 -1.36 17.04
CA TRP A 344 7.83 -0.19 16.18
C TRP A 344 7.84 -0.61 14.71
N SER A 345 6.89 -0.11 13.94
CA SER A 345 6.64 -0.51 12.54
C SER A 345 6.71 0.68 11.58
N LEU A 346 6.52 0.42 10.29
CA LEU A 346 6.44 1.47 9.27
C LEU A 346 5.29 2.45 9.52
N LYS A 347 4.21 2.02 10.19
CA LYS A 347 3.08 2.91 10.51
C LYS A 347 3.48 4.02 11.46
N GLU A 348 4.20 3.69 12.54
CA GLU A 348 4.70 4.68 13.48
C GLU A 348 5.78 5.56 12.84
N ALA A 349 6.67 4.94 12.05
CA ALA A 349 7.72 5.67 11.34
C ALA A 349 7.14 6.70 10.36
N ASP A 350 6.07 6.35 9.65
CA ASP A 350 5.40 7.24 8.72
C ASP A 350 4.76 8.45 9.41
N VAL A 351 4.07 8.23 10.53
CA VAL A 351 3.52 9.33 11.35
C VAL A 351 4.63 10.29 11.80
N VAL A 352 5.77 9.79 12.25
CA VAL A 352 6.91 10.63 12.65
C VAL A 352 7.47 11.43 11.46
N CYS A 353 7.69 10.79 10.32
CA CYS A 353 8.23 11.45 9.14
C CYS A 353 7.29 12.54 8.60
N ARG A 354 5.98 12.27 8.55
CA ARG A 354 4.96 13.26 8.15
C ARG A 354 4.85 14.39 9.16
N GLN A 355 4.83 14.10 10.46
CA GLN A 355 4.79 15.11 11.52
C GLN A 355 5.97 16.09 11.43
N LEU A 356 7.15 15.61 11.04
CA LEU A 356 8.35 16.43 10.89
C LEU A 356 8.49 17.09 9.50
N GLY A 357 7.56 16.84 8.57
CA GLY A 357 7.63 17.36 7.20
C GLY A 357 8.79 16.79 6.38
N LEU A 358 9.21 15.55 6.68
CA LEU A 358 10.36 14.89 6.04
C LEU A 358 9.95 13.88 4.95
N GLY A 359 8.68 13.86 4.56
CA GLY A 359 8.10 12.86 3.67
C GLY A 359 7.47 11.71 4.46
N GLN A 360 7.60 10.50 3.93
CA GLN A 360 7.01 9.27 4.46
C GLN A 360 8.07 8.38 5.12
N GLY A 361 7.61 7.44 5.95
CA GLY A 361 8.46 6.49 6.66
C GLY A 361 9.04 5.42 5.73
N ALA A 362 10.28 5.58 5.29
CA ALA A 362 10.96 4.63 4.41
C ALA A 362 11.46 3.39 5.17
N ARG A 363 11.89 3.56 6.43
CA ARG A 363 12.29 2.45 7.32
C ARG A 363 11.90 2.72 8.76
N ALA A 364 11.50 1.66 9.45
CA ALA A 364 11.29 1.62 10.88
C ALA A 364 12.42 0.82 11.53
N ILE A 365 13.13 1.43 12.46
CA ILE A 365 14.26 0.83 13.15
C ILE A 365 13.85 0.51 14.58
N GLN A 366 14.03 -0.73 15.01
CA GLN A 366 13.67 -1.17 16.36
C GLN A 366 14.87 -1.18 17.33
N ASN A 367 16.10 -1.15 16.82
CA ASN A 367 17.32 -1.30 17.62
C ASN A 367 18.22 -0.06 17.56
N VAL A 368 19.14 0.07 18.51
CA VAL A 368 20.10 1.18 18.55
C VAL A 368 21.12 1.09 17.41
N ILE A 369 20.83 1.77 16.29
CA ILE A 369 21.80 1.96 15.20
C ILE A 369 22.33 3.40 15.12
N PHE A 370 21.62 4.35 15.72
CA PHE A 370 21.92 5.77 15.66
C PHE A 370 22.68 6.23 16.91
N THR A 371 23.80 6.92 16.73
CA THR A 371 24.71 7.30 17.82
C THR A 371 24.20 8.51 18.60
N GLY A 372 24.48 8.58 19.90
CA GLY A 372 24.13 9.75 20.70
C GLY A 372 24.20 9.51 22.21
N PRO A 373 23.91 10.55 23.01
CA PRO A 373 23.84 10.42 24.46
C PRO A 373 22.79 9.38 24.85
N GLN A 374 23.08 8.61 25.91
CA GLN A 374 22.07 7.73 26.50
C GLN A 374 20.94 8.57 27.08
N ARG A 375 19.71 8.21 26.72
CA ARG A 375 18.48 8.85 27.18
C ARG A 375 17.55 7.81 27.76
N ALA A 376 16.73 8.22 28.72
CA ALA A 376 15.70 7.35 29.28
C ALA A 376 14.63 7.03 28.22
N ILE A 377 14.14 5.79 28.23
CA ILE A 377 12.95 5.42 27.47
C ILE A 377 11.75 6.01 28.21
N ILE A 378 11.07 6.97 27.57
CA ILE A 378 9.95 7.71 28.18
C ILE A 378 8.60 7.47 27.51
N LEU A 379 8.58 6.58 26.51
CA LEU A 379 7.39 6.21 25.75
C LEU A 379 7.51 4.75 25.30
N SER A 380 6.48 3.94 25.52
CA SER A 380 6.46 2.54 25.08
C SER A 380 5.10 2.07 24.60
N GLY A 381 5.12 1.00 23.79
CA GLY A 381 3.91 0.43 23.18
C GLY A 381 3.17 1.45 22.33
N VAL A 382 3.92 2.17 21.48
CA VAL A 382 3.32 3.08 20.49
C VAL A 382 2.67 2.25 19.40
N THR A 383 1.41 2.55 19.10
CA THR A 383 0.67 1.86 18.03
C THR A 383 -0.17 2.86 17.28
N CYS A 384 0.15 3.03 16.00
CA CYS A 384 -0.52 3.95 15.09
C CYS A 384 -1.37 3.17 14.07
N ALA A 385 -2.49 3.76 13.66
CA ALA A 385 -3.24 3.33 12.50
C ALA A 385 -2.51 3.68 11.18
N GLY A 386 -1.68 4.74 11.21
CA GLY A 386 -0.92 5.27 10.08
C GLY A 386 -1.51 6.55 9.49
N GLN A 387 -2.69 6.99 9.92
CA GLN A 387 -3.37 8.21 9.43
C GLN A 387 -3.23 9.40 10.40
N GLU A 388 -2.68 9.16 11.58
CA GLU A 388 -2.46 10.19 12.61
C GLU A 388 -1.63 11.35 12.06
N ALA A 389 -1.97 12.58 12.46
CA ALA A 389 -1.23 13.77 12.07
C ALA A 389 0.03 13.97 12.92
N SER A 390 0.05 13.36 14.12
CA SER A 390 1.18 13.41 15.03
C SER A 390 1.25 12.16 15.89
N LEU A 391 2.45 11.85 16.39
CA LEU A 391 2.69 10.70 17.26
C LEU A 391 1.79 10.73 18.50
N MET A 392 1.39 11.91 18.98
CA MET A 392 0.48 12.09 20.12
C MET A 392 -0.93 11.55 19.93
N GLU A 393 -1.37 11.38 18.68
CA GLU A 393 -2.69 10.83 18.37
C GLU A 393 -2.68 9.30 18.39
N CYS A 394 -1.50 8.68 18.25
CA CYS A 394 -1.36 7.23 18.33
C CYS A 394 -1.68 6.72 19.74
N PHE A 395 -1.94 5.41 19.84
CA PHE A 395 -2.05 4.75 21.12
C PHE A 395 -0.66 4.60 21.76
N HIS A 396 -0.59 4.75 23.08
CA HIS A 396 0.63 4.59 23.87
C HIS A 396 0.33 3.76 25.10
N LYS A 397 1.10 2.70 25.35
CA LYS A 397 0.94 1.86 26.55
C LYS A 397 1.42 2.55 27.81
N GLN A 398 2.58 3.23 27.75
CA GLN A 398 3.17 3.93 28.89
C GLN A 398 3.77 5.28 28.44
N VAL A 399 3.64 6.28 29.31
CA VAL A 399 4.18 7.64 29.15
C VAL A 399 4.95 8.00 30.41
N GLY A 400 6.16 8.55 30.28
CA GLY A 400 7.13 8.68 31.38
C GLY A 400 8.07 7.47 31.41
N VAL A 401 8.81 7.25 32.50
CA VAL A 401 9.76 6.12 32.62
C VAL A 401 9.06 4.81 32.26
N ALA A 402 9.42 4.24 31.10
CA ALA A 402 8.70 3.13 30.49
C ALA A 402 9.58 1.89 30.41
N GLU A 403 8.97 0.73 30.68
CA GLU A 403 9.65 -0.55 30.56
C GLU A 403 9.67 -1.01 29.10
N CYS A 404 10.85 -1.42 28.63
CA CYS A 404 11.06 -1.95 27.29
C CYS A 404 11.75 -3.30 27.43
N HIS A 405 11.13 -4.38 26.95
CA HIS A 405 11.72 -5.71 26.98
C HIS A 405 13.03 -5.70 26.15
N GLY A 406 14.16 -6.08 26.73
CA GLY A 406 15.50 -5.87 26.13
C GLY A 406 16.20 -4.56 26.55
N GLN A 407 15.66 -3.84 27.55
CA GLN A 407 16.21 -2.73 28.34
C GLN A 407 17.57 -2.18 27.83
N ARG A 408 17.49 -1.09 27.03
CA ARG A 408 18.55 -0.22 26.44
C ARG A 408 18.94 -0.45 24.98
N GLU A 409 18.70 -1.62 24.39
CA GLU A 409 19.09 -1.89 22.98
C GLU A 409 17.94 -1.76 21.97
N SER A 410 16.69 -1.72 22.46
CA SER A 410 15.49 -1.54 21.65
C SER A 410 15.02 -0.08 21.69
N ILE A 411 15.55 0.73 20.78
CA ILE A 411 15.21 2.15 20.62
C ILE A 411 14.65 2.39 19.23
N ALA A 412 13.48 3.03 19.17
CA ALA A 412 12.84 3.38 17.93
C ALA A 412 13.65 4.43 17.13
N GLY A 413 13.81 4.17 15.85
CA GLY A 413 14.37 5.09 14.88
C GLY A 413 13.61 5.06 13.57
N VAL A 414 13.85 6.07 12.74
CA VAL A 414 13.20 6.19 11.43
C VAL A 414 14.20 6.60 10.37
N MET A 415 13.90 6.24 9.14
CA MET A 415 14.47 6.86 7.94
C MET A 415 13.30 7.37 7.09
N CYS A 416 13.32 8.65 6.75
CA CYS A 416 12.27 9.33 6.00
C CYS A 416 12.69 9.51 4.54
N SER A 417 11.74 9.38 3.63
CA SER A 417 11.94 9.63 2.20
C SER A 417 10.77 10.38 1.59
N THR A 418 11.05 11.17 0.57
CA THR A 418 10.04 11.81 -0.30
C THR A 418 9.82 11.02 -1.60
N GLU A 419 10.60 9.96 -1.79
CA GLU A 419 10.59 9.07 -2.95
C GLU A 419 10.48 7.64 -2.43
N LEU A 420 9.36 6.98 -2.71
CA LEU A 420 9.06 5.60 -2.34
C LEU A 420 8.45 4.90 -3.57
N PRO A 421 8.49 3.55 -3.62
CA PRO A 421 7.70 2.80 -4.60
C PRO A 421 6.19 2.95 -4.34
N ASP A 422 5.37 2.61 -5.33
CA ASP A 422 3.91 2.53 -5.23
C ASP A 422 3.45 1.38 -6.12
N LEU A 423 3.12 0.23 -5.52
CA LEU A 423 2.75 -0.97 -6.24
C LEU A 423 1.26 -0.97 -6.56
N VAL A 424 0.95 -1.27 -7.82
CA VAL A 424 -0.44 -1.42 -8.27
C VAL A 424 -0.60 -2.72 -9.05
N VAL A 425 -1.71 -3.41 -8.79
CA VAL A 425 -2.07 -4.63 -9.51
C VAL A 425 -2.68 -4.27 -10.86
N ASP A 426 -2.18 -4.90 -11.92
CA ASP A 426 -2.79 -4.82 -13.25
C ASP A 426 -3.89 -5.88 -13.39
N MET A 427 -5.13 -5.43 -13.38
CA MET A 427 -6.32 -6.29 -13.43
C MET A 427 -6.58 -6.88 -14.81
N GLU A 428 -6.02 -6.32 -15.88
CA GLU A 428 -6.22 -6.84 -17.24
C GLU A 428 -5.59 -8.23 -17.37
N PHE A 429 -4.42 -8.43 -16.75
CA PHE A 429 -3.78 -9.73 -16.67
C PHE A 429 -4.59 -10.73 -15.85
N LEU A 430 -5.21 -10.33 -14.73
CA LEU A 430 -6.06 -11.22 -13.95
C LEU A 430 -7.23 -11.75 -14.78
N VAL A 431 -7.99 -10.84 -15.41
CA VAL A 431 -9.21 -11.18 -16.16
C VAL A 431 -8.90 -12.03 -17.39
N SER A 432 -7.82 -11.72 -18.11
CA SER A 432 -7.49 -12.38 -19.38
C SER A 432 -6.83 -13.75 -19.24
N SER A 433 -6.36 -14.13 -18.04
CA SER A 433 -5.53 -15.32 -17.85
C SER A 433 -6.06 -16.31 -16.82
N VAL A 434 -7.25 -16.08 -16.26
CA VAL A 434 -7.84 -16.97 -15.27
C VAL A 434 -8.37 -18.26 -15.89
N TYR A 435 -8.05 -19.41 -15.29
CA TYR A 435 -8.62 -20.71 -15.68
C TYR A 435 -8.54 -21.75 -14.55
N LEU A 436 -9.27 -22.84 -14.71
CA LEU A 436 -9.22 -24.00 -13.82
C LEU A 436 -8.27 -25.08 -14.35
N GLN A 437 -7.49 -25.68 -13.44
CA GLN A 437 -6.67 -26.85 -13.74
C GLN A 437 -6.78 -27.88 -12.62
N ASP A 438 -7.17 -29.11 -12.98
CA ASP A 438 -7.06 -30.26 -12.09
C ASP A 438 -5.66 -30.87 -12.23
N GLN A 439 -4.86 -30.81 -11.17
CA GLN A 439 -3.45 -31.22 -11.17
C GLN A 439 -3.22 -32.38 -10.18
N PRO A 440 -2.65 -33.51 -10.59
CA PRO A 440 -2.28 -34.59 -9.69
C PRO A 440 -1.19 -34.18 -8.67
N MET A 441 -1.27 -34.71 -7.45
CA MET A 441 -0.28 -34.46 -6.39
C MET A 441 1.15 -34.80 -6.80
N PHE A 442 1.35 -35.74 -7.74
CA PHE A 442 2.64 -36.05 -8.32
C PHE A 442 3.41 -34.82 -8.82
N TYR A 443 2.69 -33.83 -9.37
CA TYR A 443 3.28 -32.58 -9.88
C TYR A 443 3.31 -31.44 -8.85
N LEU A 444 2.75 -31.65 -7.66
CA LEU A 444 2.55 -30.59 -6.65
C LEU A 444 3.47 -30.72 -5.44
N THR A 445 4.44 -31.63 -5.47
CA THR A 445 5.38 -31.84 -4.35
C THR A 445 6.09 -30.53 -3.94
N CYS A 446 6.56 -29.76 -4.92
CA CYS A 446 7.19 -28.47 -4.67
C CYS A 446 6.23 -27.42 -4.10
N ALA A 447 5.02 -27.34 -4.66
CA ALA A 447 3.98 -26.48 -4.13
C ALA A 447 3.57 -26.85 -2.68
N MET A 448 3.65 -28.13 -2.30
CA MET A 448 3.42 -28.55 -0.93
C MET A 448 4.48 -27.99 0.02
N GLU A 449 5.77 -28.11 -0.33
CA GLU A 449 6.88 -27.62 0.49
C GLU A 449 6.80 -26.10 0.73
N GLU A 450 6.22 -25.35 -0.21
CA GLU A 450 6.00 -23.91 -0.12
C GLU A 450 4.65 -23.48 0.49
N ASN A 451 3.88 -24.43 1.03
CA ASN A 451 2.57 -24.16 1.63
C ASN A 451 1.49 -23.67 0.65
N CYS A 452 1.59 -23.95 -0.65
CA CYS A 452 0.72 -23.36 -1.69
C CYS A 452 -0.58 -24.11 -1.99
N LEU A 453 -0.94 -25.12 -1.17
CA LEU A 453 -2.17 -25.89 -1.33
C LEU A 453 -3.11 -25.64 -0.15
N SER A 454 -4.38 -26.01 -0.29
CA SER A 454 -5.33 -25.92 0.82
C SER A 454 -5.02 -26.97 1.90
N SER A 455 -5.51 -26.72 3.12
CA SER A 455 -5.21 -27.56 4.29
C SER A 455 -5.52 -29.05 4.11
N SER A 456 -6.53 -29.42 3.30
CA SER A 456 -6.87 -30.82 3.04
C SER A 456 -5.78 -31.57 2.28
N ALA A 457 -4.94 -30.89 1.49
CA ALA A 457 -3.81 -31.50 0.80
C ALA A 457 -2.73 -32.01 1.78
N TYR A 458 -2.54 -31.31 2.90
CA TYR A 458 -1.55 -31.66 3.93
C TYR A 458 -2.00 -32.76 4.88
N GLN A 459 -3.30 -33.09 4.86
CA GLN A 459 -3.88 -34.18 5.65
C GLN A 459 -3.83 -35.53 4.90
N LEU A 460 -3.39 -35.54 3.64
CA LEU A 460 -3.28 -36.74 2.83
C LEU A 460 -2.14 -37.64 3.33
N ASP A 461 -2.37 -38.95 3.36
CA ASP A 461 -1.31 -39.92 3.61
C ASP A 461 -0.35 -39.99 2.41
N GLN A 462 0.79 -39.32 2.54
CA GLN A 462 1.83 -39.26 1.51
C GLN A 462 2.45 -40.63 1.19
N LYS A 463 2.26 -41.64 2.04
CA LYS A 463 2.76 -43.02 1.82
C LYS A 463 1.75 -43.90 1.11
N ALA A 464 0.50 -43.44 0.96
CA ALA A 464 -0.53 -44.20 0.29
C ALA A 464 -0.21 -44.33 -1.20
N PHE A 465 -0.39 -45.53 -1.77
CA PHE A 465 -0.20 -45.79 -3.20
C PHE A 465 -1.02 -44.84 -4.11
N LYS A 466 -2.17 -44.36 -3.61
CA LYS A 466 -3.05 -43.44 -4.34
C LYS A 466 -2.58 -41.99 -4.31
N PHE A 467 -1.68 -41.60 -3.38
CA PHE A 467 -1.28 -40.21 -3.16
C PHE A 467 -0.90 -39.48 -4.46
N PRO A 468 -0.02 -40.03 -5.34
CA PRO A 468 0.39 -39.32 -6.56
C PRO A 468 -0.75 -38.99 -7.53
N TRP A 469 -1.86 -39.73 -7.45
CA TRP A 469 -3.00 -39.66 -8.37
C TRP A 469 -4.18 -38.85 -7.80
N ILE A 470 -4.10 -38.41 -6.54
CA ILE A 470 -5.09 -37.50 -5.99
C ILE A 470 -4.96 -36.18 -6.73
N THR A 471 -6.06 -35.65 -7.23
CA THR A 471 -6.09 -34.40 -7.99
C THR A 471 -6.47 -33.24 -7.11
N ARG A 472 -5.85 -32.09 -7.32
CA ARG A 472 -6.19 -30.80 -6.72
C ARG A 472 -6.75 -29.89 -7.80
N ARG A 473 -7.81 -29.16 -7.48
CA ARG A 473 -8.41 -28.18 -8.38
C ARG A 473 -7.83 -26.81 -8.12
N LEU A 474 -7.12 -26.26 -9.10
CA LEU A 474 -6.38 -25.01 -8.98
C LEU A 474 -7.03 -23.93 -9.84
N LEU A 475 -7.35 -22.77 -9.24
CA LEU A 475 -7.70 -21.55 -9.96
C LEU A 475 -6.42 -20.77 -10.25
N ARG A 476 -5.94 -20.85 -11.49
CA ARG A 476 -4.71 -20.17 -11.94
C ARG A 476 -5.03 -18.82 -12.53
N PHE A 477 -4.09 -17.87 -12.42
CA PHE A 477 -4.20 -16.51 -12.95
C PHE A 477 -2.83 -15.82 -12.96
N THR A 478 -2.58 -14.94 -13.91
CA THR A 478 -1.36 -14.11 -13.93
C THR A 478 -1.53 -12.92 -13.00
N LEU A 479 -0.55 -12.68 -12.11
CA LEU A 479 -0.43 -11.44 -11.34
C LEU A 479 0.67 -10.57 -11.97
N ALA A 480 0.27 -9.43 -12.53
CA ALA A 480 1.19 -8.38 -12.93
C ALA A 480 1.12 -7.23 -11.92
N THR A 481 2.27 -6.85 -11.34
CA THR A 481 2.39 -5.78 -10.35
C THR A 481 3.31 -4.70 -10.89
N LYS A 482 2.78 -3.50 -11.08
CA LYS A 482 3.52 -2.35 -11.59
C LYS A 482 4.00 -1.47 -10.44
N ASN A 483 5.22 -0.95 -10.53
CA ASN A 483 5.67 0.13 -9.66
C ASN A 483 5.41 1.50 -10.34
N ILE A 484 4.40 2.23 -9.86
CA ILE A 484 4.04 3.58 -10.30
C ILE A 484 4.58 4.68 -9.36
N GLY A 485 5.45 4.30 -8.43
CA GLY A 485 6.04 5.21 -7.46
C GLY A 485 7.16 6.06 -8.05
N LYS A 486 8.04 6.55 -7.16
CA LYS A 486 9.19 7.38 -7.52
C LYS A 486 10.54 6.73 -7.24
N ALA A 487 10.52 5.62 -6.51
CA ALA A 487 11.71 4.86 -6.20
C ALA A 487 11.44 3.39 -6.50
N ASP A 488 12.52 2.64 -6.70
CA ASP A 488 12.45 1.21 -6.95
C ASP A 488 11.90 0.49 -5.71
N PHE A 489 11.05 -0.50 -5.93
CA PHE A 489 10.61 -1.40 -4.88
C PHE A 489 11.70 -2.43 -4.64
N VAL A 490 12.31 -2.43 -3.45
CA VAL A 490 13.41 -3.34 -3.11
C VAL A 490 13.14 -3.96 -1.73
N SER A 491 13.41 -5.26 -1.61
CA SER A 491 13.30 -5.94 -0.32
C SER A 491 14.21 -5.31 0.73
N PHE A 492 13.72 -5.20 1.96
CA PHE A 492 14.50 -4.78 3.11
C PHE A 492 15.47 -5.87 3.60
N ILE A 493 15.26 -7.12 3.20
CA ILE A 493 16.07 -8.26 3.60
C ILE A 493 17.40 -8.21 2.84
N PRO A 494 18.55 -8.14 3.53
CA PRO A 494 19.84 -8.10 2.88
C PRO A 494 20.11 -9.42 2.14
N LYS A 495 20.80 -9.32 1.01
CA LYS A 495 21.03 -10.41 0.06
C LYS A 495 21.59 -11.71 0.66
N HIS A 496 22.39 -11.59 1.72
CA HIS A 496 22.97 -12.75 2.43
C HIS A 496 21.96 -13.54 3.28
N LEU A 497 20.75 -13.01 3.51
CA LEU A 497 19.66 -13.67 4.21
C LEU A 497 18.59 -14.21 3.26
N TRP A 498 18.76 -14.03 1.94
CA TRP A 498 17.81 -14.57 0.98
C TRP A 498 17.85 -16.09 1.00
N GLN A 499 16.68 -16.71 0.93
CA GLN A 499 16.53 -18.16 1.00
C GLN A 499 16.52 -18.74 -0.42
N TRP A 500 17.37 -19.71 -0.70
CA TRP A 500 17.34 -20.42 -1.98
C TRP A 500 16.17 -21.40 -2.00
N HIS A 501 15.39 -21.39 -3.09
CA HIS A 501 14.33 -22.36 -3.28
C HIS A 501 14.67 -23.37 -4.39
N ALA A 502 14.82 -24.64 -4.01
CA ALA A 502 15.30 -25.70 -4.90
C ALA A 502 14.34 -26.00 -6.05
N CYS A 503 13.03 -25.87 -5.82
CA CYS A 503 12.01 -26.12 -6.84
C CYS A 503 12.06 -25.11 -7.98
N HIS A 504 12.42 -23.86 -7.67
CA HIS A 504 12.34 -22.74 -8.61
C HIS A 504 13.70 -22.20 -9.04
N LYS A 505 14.78 -22.73 -8.43
CA LYS A 505 16.18 -22.46 -8.78
C LYS A 505 16.53 -20.96 -8.75
N HIS A 506 15.97 -20.24 -7.80
CA HIS A 506 16.31 -18.85 -7.51
C HIS A 506 16.13 -18.56 -6.01
N TYR A 507 16.54 -17.36 -5.60
CA TYR A 507 16.45 -16.90 -4.22
C TYR A 507 15.17 -16.08 -3.98
N HIS A 508 14.52 -16.30 -2.85
CA HIS A 508 13.40 -15.49 -2.40
C HIS A 508 13.93 -14.31 -1.56
N SER A 509 13.62 -13.09 -1.99
CA SER A 509 14.00 -11.86 -1.26
C SER A 509 12.96 -11.40 -0.24
N MET A 510 11.75 -11.97 -0.25
CA MET A 510 10.65 -11.76 0.68
C MET A 510 9.83 -13.06 0.83
N GLU A 511 9.38 -13.36 2.04
CA GLU A 511 8.59 -14.56 2.33
C GLU A 511 7.18 -14.50 1.74
N VAL A 512 6.57 -13.33 1.74
CA VAL A 512 5.20 -13.09 1.21
C VAL A 512 5.21 -11.80 0.41
N PHE A 513 4.95 -11.91 -0.89
CA PHE A 513 4.78 -10.76 -1.78
C PHE A 513 3.30 -10.43 -2.00
N ALA A 514 2.46 -11.46 -2.17
CA ALA A 514 1.03 -11.28 -2.40
C ALA A 514 0.18 -12.32 -1.66
N HIS A 515 -0.98 -11.89 -1.18
CA HIS A 515 -2.04 -12.75 -0.65
C HIS A 515 -3.20 -12.85 -1.65
N PHE A 516 -3.77 -14.04 -1.76
CA PHE A 516 -4.92 -14.34 -2.60
C PHE A 516 -6.04 -14.91 -1.74
N ASP A 517 -7.20 -14.29 -1.77
CA ASP A 517 -8.35 -14.69 -0.97
C ASP A 517 -9.57 -14.93 -1.86
N ILE A 518 -10.32 -15.99 -1.56
CA ILE A 518 -11.71 -16.15 -2.01
C ILE A 518 -12.61 -15.87 -0.83
N LEU A 519 -13.51 -14.90 -0.99
CA LEU A 519 -14.51 -14.50 0.00
C LEU A 519 -15.89 -14.91 -0.48
N ASP A 520 -16.72 -15.42 0.43
CA ASP A 520 -18.15 -15.65 0.15
C ASP A 520 -18.94 -14.33 0.11
N THR A 521 -20.24 -14.43 -0.12
CA THR A 521 -21.15 -13.27 -0.18
C THR A 521 -21.30 -12.53 1.16
N ALA A 522 -20.92 -13.15 2.27
CA ALA A 522 -20.87 -12.53 3.59
C ALA A 522 -19.51 -11.88 3.88
N GLY A 523 -18.54 -11.97 2.95
CA GLY A 523 -17.18 -11.46 3.13
C GLY A 523 -16.28 -12.39 3.96
N LYS A 524 -16.74 -13.61 4.27
CA LYS A 524 -15.93 -14.59 4.98
C LYS A 524 -14.99 -15.27 4.01
N LYS A 525 -13.72 -15.38 4.40
CA LYS A 525 -12.71 -16.12 3.66
C LYS A 525 -13.05 -17.61 3.63
N VAL A 526 -13.15 -18.19 2.42
CA VAL A 526 -13.45 -19.61 2.18
C VAL A 526 -12.29 -20.38 1.56
N ALA A 527 -11.37 -19.69 0.90
CA ALA A 527 -10.09 -20.24 0.46
C ALA A 527 -9.03 -19.14 0.46
N GLU A 528 -7.79 -19.54 0.57
CA GLU A 528 -6.63 -18.67 0.46
C GLU A 528 -5.51 -19.33 -0.32
N GLY A 529 -4.67 -18.48 -0.87
CA GLY A 529 -3.37 -18.82 -1.40
C GLY A 529 -2.44 -17.64 -1.18
N HIS A 530 -1.17 -17.84 -1.48
CA HIS A 530 -0.17 -16.79 -1.40
C HIS A 530 0.89 -16.99 -2.46
N LYS A 531 1.61 -15.92 -2.72
CA LYS A 531 2.82 -15.92 -3.52
C LYS A 531 3.95 -15.38 -2.67
N ALA A 532 4.93 -16.22 -2.36
CA ALA A 532 6.23 -15.74 -1.92
C ALA A 532 6.84 -14.84 -3.01
N SER A 533 7.78 -13.94 -2.69
CA SER A 533 8.52 -13.29 -3.78
C SER A 533 9.48 -14.34 -4.34
N PHE A 534 9.02 -15.11 -5.32
CA PHE A 534 9.86 -16.03 -6.07
C PHE A 534 11.05 -15.22 -6.63
N CYS A 535 10.78 -14.11 -7.31
CA CYS A 535 11.77 -13.26 -7.92
C CYS A 535 11.20 -11.86 -8.17
N LEU A 536 11.68 -10.83 -7.48
CA LEU A 536 11.31 -9.46 -7.84
C LEU A 536 12.21 -9.00 -9.01
N GLU A 537 11.67 -8.92 -10.22
CA GLU A 537 12.40 -8.49 -11.41
C GLU A 537 11.57 -7.65 -12.37
N ASP A 538 12.24 -6.98 -13.31
CA ASP A 538 11.60 -6.16 -14.33
C ASP A 538 11.26 -7.02 -15.55
N ASN A 539 10.09 -7.67 -15.55
CA ASN A 539 9.63 -8.49 -16.66
C ASN A 539 9.17 -7.66 -17.87
N ALA A 540 8.62 -6.47 -17.64
CA ALA A 540 8.23 -5.50 -18.66
C ALA A 540 8.33 -4.08 -18.09
N CYS A 541 8.43 -3.08 -18.95
CA CYS A 541 8.41 -1.67 -18.55
C CYS A 541 7.65 -0.86 -19.60
N ASP A 542 7.09 0.28 -19.20
CA ASP A 542 6.57 1.26 -20.15
C ASP A 542 7.71 1.80 -21.04
N ASN A 543 7.38 2.34 -22.22
CA ASN A 543 8.32 2.61 -23.32
C ASN A 543 9.56 3.45 -22.95
N ASP A 544 9.48 4.27 -21.90
CA ASP A 544 10.54 5.18 -21.46
C ASP A 544 11.46 4.57 -20.39
N TRP A 545 11.12 3.39 -19.87
CA TRP A 545 11.79 2.79 -18.71
C TRP A 545 12.60 1.56 -19.08
N GLN A 546 13.83 1.48 -18.58
CA GLN A 546 14.72 0.34 -18.81
C GLN A 546 14.68 -0.64 -17.65
N LYS A 547 14.68 -1.93 -17.99
CA LYS A 547 14.81 -3.03 -17.03
C LYS A 547 16.15 -2.96 -16.32
N LYS A 548 16.13 -3.11 -15.00
CA LYS A 548 17.31 -3.07 -14.12
C LYS A 548 17.46 -4.35 -13.30
N TYR A 549 16.37 -4.82 -12.69
CA TYR A 549 16.38 -5.98 -11.80
C TYR A 549 16.16 -7.28 -12.57
N ASN A 550 16.91 -8.31 -12.18
CA ASN A 550 16.89 -9.63 -12.81
C ASN A 550 17.39 -10.66 -11.80
N CYS A 551 16.61 -11.70 -11.53
CA CYS A 551 16.97 -12.68 -10.50
C CYS A 551 17.96 -13.74 -10.98
N ALA A 552 18.16 -13.86 -12.29
CA ALA A 552 19.12 -14.81 -12.85
C ALA A 552 20.53 -14.53 -12.32
N ASN A 553 21.33 -15.59 -12.15
CA ASN A 553 22.73 -15.50 -11.72
C ASN A 553 22.93 -14.75 -10.39
N PHE A 554 21.99 -14.89 -9.44
CA PHE A 554 22.06 -14.17 -8.17
C PHE A 554 22.08 -12.65 -8.36
N GLY A 555 21.37 -12.15 -9.37
CA GLY A 555 21.23 -10.72 -9.62
C GLY A 555 20.45 -10.01 -8.51
N ASP A 556 20.47 -8.68 -8.56
CA ASP A 556 19.72 -7.88 -7.61
C ASP A 556 18.22 -7.94 -7.94
N GLN A 557 17.41 -7.88 -6.88
CA GLN A 557 15.97 -8.03 -6.96
C GLN A 557 15.27 -6.73 -6.58
N GLY A 558 14.20 -6.43 -7.31
CA GLY A 558 13.37 -5.27 -7.13
C GLY A 558 12.45 -5.04 -8.34
N ILE A 559 11.61 -4.02 -8.23
CA ILE A 559 10.74 -3.57 -9.32
C ILE A 559 11.06 -2.11 -9.56
N SER A 560 11.64 -1.81 -10.70
CA SER A 560 12.01 -0.45 -11.10
C SER A 560 10.77 0.42 -11.29
N VAL A 561 10.92 1.73 -11.09
CA VAL A 561 9.86 2.69 -11.44
C VAL A 561 9.44 2.51 -12.90
N GLY A 562 8.13 2.48 -13.16
CA GLY A 562 7.57 2.28 -14.51
C GLY A 562 7.61 0.83 -15.02
N CYS A 563 8.17 -0.10 -14.24
CA CYS A 563 8.29 -1.51 -14.61
C CYS A 563 7.27 -2.40 -13.86
N PHE A 564 7.12 -3.61 -14.39
CA PHE A 564 6.22 -4.65 -13.92
C PHE A 564 7.01 -5.91 -13.53
N ASP A 565 6.63 -6.48 -12.40
CA ASP A 565 6.89 -7.89 -12.07
C ASP A 565 5.64 -8.71 -12.42
N ILE A 566 5.80 -9.73 -13.28
CA ILE A 566 4.72 -10.50 -13.90
C ILE A 566 4.89 -11.98 -13.57
N TYR A 567 4.15 -12.42 -12.56
CA TYR A 567 3.99 -13.84 -12.25
C TYR A 567 2.90 -14.46 -13.11
N LYS A 568 3.31 -15.19 -14.14
CA LYS A 568 2.39 -15.86 -15.07
C LYS A 568 1.65 -17.03 -14.43
N HIS A 569 0.42 -17.24 -14.89
CA HIS A 569 -0.50 -18.30 -14.43
C HIS A 569 0.05 -19.73 -14.46
N ASP A 570 1.07 -20.01 -15.29
CA ASP A 570 1.70 -21.32 -15.45
C ASP A 570 2.82 -21.58 -14.43
N VAL A 571 3.23 -20.56 -13.67
CA VAL A 571 4.24 -20.70 -12.61
C VAL A 571 3.65 -21.41 -11.38
N ASP A 572 4.49 -22.13 -10.64
CA ASP A 572 4.10 -22.77 -9.39
C ASP A 572 3.63 -21.75 -8.34
N CYS A 573 2.68 -22.14 -7.50
CA CYS A 573 2.02 -21.31 -6.49
C CYS A 573 1.28 -20.08 -7.03
N GLN A 574 1.12 -19.96 -8.35
CA GLN A 574 0.37 -18.87 -8.97
C GLN A 574 -1.11 -19.28 -9.13
N TRP A 575 -1.75 -19.62 -8.01
CA TRP A 575 -3.13 -20.10 -7.95
C TRP A 575 -3.77 -19.95 -6.56
N ILE A 576 -5.07 -20.26 -6.48
CA ILE A 576 -5.74 -20.68 -5.23
C ILE A 576 -6.23 -22.13 -5.41
N ASP A 577 -5.98 -22.98 -4.42
CA ASP A 577 -6.53 -24.35 -4.40
C ASP A 577 -8.01 -24.33 -4.00
N LEU A 578 -8.88 -24.65 -4.96
CA LEU A 578 -10.34 -24.67 -4.81
C LEU A 578 -10.89 -26.08 -4.56
N THR A 579 -10.04 -27.08 -4.26
CA THR A 579 -10.50 -28.48 -4.10
C THR A 579 -11.62 -28.62 -3.06
N ASP A 580 -11.57 -27.81 -1.99
CA ASP A 580 -12.56 -27.83 -0.92
C ASP A 580 -13.69 -26.80 -1.09
N VAL A 581 -13.66 -26.03 -2.18
CA VAL A 581 -14.63 -24.96 -2.48
C VAL A 581 -15.66 -25.48 -3.48
N LYS A 582 -16.94 -25.25 -3.18
CA LYS A 582 -18.03 -25.62 -4.09
C LYS A 582 -18.17 -24.58 -5.22
N PRO A 583 -18.72 -24.97 -6.38
CA PRO A 583 -19.13 -24.01 -7.40
C PRO A 583 -20.07 -22.94 -6.84
N GLY A 584 -19.93 -21.70 -7.31
CA GLY A 584 -20.69 -20.57 -6.82
C GLY A 584 -20.14 -19.23 -7.31
N VAL A 585 -20.75 -18.16 -6.82
CA VAL A 585 -20.28 -16.79 -7.06
C VAL A 585 -19.59 -16.28 -5.80
N TYR A 586 -18.35 -15.82 -5.98
CA TYR A 586 -17.47 -15.39 -4.91
C TYR A 586 -16.85 -14.03 -5.21
N THR A 587 -16.14 -13.49 -4.24
CA THR A 587 -15.24 -12.36 -4.43
C THR A 587 -13.80 -12.87 -4.40
N PHE A 588 -13.07 -12.69 -5.48
CA PHE A 588 -11.62 -12.86 -5.50
C PHE A 588 -10.96 -11.56 -5.06
N LYS A 589 -9.97 -11.65 -4.19
CA LYS A 589 -9.19 -10.52 -3.71
C LYS A 589 -7.71 -10.87 -3.77
N VAL A 590 -6.92 -10.00 -4.39
CA VAL A 590 -5.45 -10.04 -4.33
C VAL A 590 -4.94 -8.80 -3.61
N THR A 591 -3.94 -8.98 -2.76
CA THR A 591 -3.27 -7.89 -2.05
C THR A 591 -1.76 -8.03 -2.21
N VAL A 592 -1.10 -7.02 -2.78
CA VAL A 592 0.36 -6.94 -2.88
C VAL A 592 0.96 -6.21 -1.68
N ASN A 593 2.14 -6.61 -1.23
CA ASN A 593 2.79 -6.14 0.01
C ASN A 593 1.80 -6.08 1.22
N PRO A 594 1.06 -7.17 1.51
CA PRO A 594 -0.06 -7.15 2.47
C PRO A 594 0.36 -6.79 3.90
N ASP A 595 1.58 -7.15 4.29
CA ASP A 595 2.11 -6.90 5.62
C ASP A 595 2.79 -5.54 5.75
N THR A 596 2.80 -4.73 4.69
CA THR A 596 3.50 -3.42 4.66
C THR A 596 4.95 -3.55 5.11
N LYS A 597 5.67 -4.58 4.62
CA LYS A 597 7.07 -4.81 5.01
C LYS A 597 8.03 -3.86 4.31
N VAL A 598 7.66 -3.43 3.11
CA VAL A 598 8.36 -2.40 2.34
C VAL A 598 7.51 -1.13 2.34
N ALA A 599 8.17 0.02 2.50
CA ALA A 599 7.52 1.32 2.50
C ALA A 599 7.05 1.68 1.09
N GLU A 600 5.80 2.12 0.97
CA GLU A 600 5.22 2.58 -0.29
C GLU A 600 4.61 3.97 -0.12
N MET A 601 4.46 4.70 -1.22
CA MET A 601 3.79 5.99 -1.21
C MET A 601 2.32 5.84 -0.85
N ARG A 602 1.70 4.73 -1.27
CA ARG A 602 0.30 4.41 -1.03
C ARG A 602 0.14 2.92 -0.79
N TYR A 603 -0.91 2.58 -0.06
CA TYR A 603 -1.32 1.21 0.23
C TYR A 603 -2.79 0.96 -0.13
N ASP A 604 -3.55 2.01 -0.47
CA ASP A 604 -4.98 1.90 -0.76
C ASP A 604 -5.23 1.22 -2.10
N ASN A 605 -4.29 1.34 -3.05
CA ASN A 605 -4.27 0.71 -4.37
C ASN A 605 -3.55 -0.64 -4.45
N ASN A 606 -3.06 -1.18 -3.33
CA ASN A 606 -2.38 -2.48 -3.28
C ASN A 606 -3.32 -3.68 -3.43
N VAL A 607 -4.63 -3.44 -3.39
CA VAL A 607 -5.65 -4.48 -3.39
C VAL A 607 -6.44 -4.41 -4.68
N ALA A 608 -6.57 -5.53 -5.39
CA ALA A 608 -7.57 -5.68 -6.45
C ALA A 608 -8.63 -6.70 -6.03
N VAL A 609 -9.88 -6.41 -6.38
CA VAL A 609 -11.05 -7.20 -6.04
C VAL A 609 -11.85 -7.46 -7.31
N CYS A 610 -12.18 -8.71 -7.58
CA CYS A 610 -12.99 -9.15 -8.71
C CYS A 610 -14.15 -10.02 -8.23
N LYS A 611 -15.27 -10.03 -8.95
CA LYS A 611 -16.23 -11.13 -8.84
C LYS A 611 -15.64 -12.36 -9.51
N LEU A 612 -15.72 -13.49 -8.82
CA LEU A 612 -15.35 -14.80 -9.35
C LEU A 612 -16.62 -15.60 -9.60
N TYR A 613 -16.84 -15.97 -10.86
CA TYR A 613 -17.85 -16.95 -11.24
C TYR A 613 -17.17 -18.30 -11.38
N TYR A 614 -17.44 -19.22 -10.45
CA TYR A 614 -16.82 -20.55 -10.41
C TYR A 614 -17.87 -21.63 -10.67
N TYR A 615 -17.70 -22.37 -11.77
CA TYR A 615 -18.53 -23.50 -12.17
C TYR A 615 -17.70 -24.79 -12.19
N ASP A 616 -18.36 -25.93 -12.39
CA ASP A 616 -17.70 -27.25 -12.34
C ASP A 616 -16.55 -27.43 -13.34
N SER A 617 -16.59 -26.75 -14.49
CA SER A 617 -15.61 -26.88 -15.58
C SER A 617 -14.89 -25.58 -15.95
N THR A 618 -15.36 -24.43 -15.46
CA THR A 618 -14.85 -23.12 -15.87
C THR A 618 -14.88 -22.13 -14.72
N ALA A 619 -13.96 -21.17 -14.73
CA ALA A 619 -14.00 -20.01 -13.85
C ALA A 619 -13.58 -18.76 -14.63
N TYR A 620 -14.17 -17.61 -14.30
CA TYR A 620 -13.74 -16.33 -14.83
C TYR A 620 -13.93 -15.20 -13.81
N PHE A 621 -13.15 -14.14 -14.01
CA PHE A 621 -13.26 -12.91 -13.25
C PHE A 621 -14.07 -11.86 -14.02
N ASP A 622 -14.81 -11.06 -13.27
CA ASP A 622 -15.56 -9.93 -13.79
C ASP A 622 -15.63 -8.81 -12.74
N GLU A 623 -16.06 -7.62 -13.13
CA GLU A 623 -16.27 -6.47 -12.24
C GLU A 623 -15.05 -6.17 -11.36
N CYS A 624 -13.84 -6.33 -11.92
CA CYS A 624 -12.59 -6.08 -11.22
C CYS A 624 -12.39 -4.59 -10.93
N LYS A 625 -11.92 -4.30 -9.73
CA LYS A 625 -11.57 -2.94 -9.28
C LYS A 625 -10.44 -2.95 -8.27
N LEU A 626 -9.68 -1.86 -8.22
CA LEU A 626 -8.78 -1.62 -7.11
C LEU A 626 -9.60 -1.23 -5.87
N SER A 627 -9.27 -1.78 -4.71
CA SER A 627 -9.71 -1.20 -3.43
C SER A 627 -9.22 0.25 -3.40
N GLY A 628 -9.99 1.17 -2.80
CA GLY A 628 -9.71 2.61 -2.90
C GLY A 628 -10.19 3.27 -4.20
N SER A 629 -10.44 2.55 -5.29
CA SER A 629 -11.32 3.02 -6.37
C SER A 629 -12.76 2.74 -5.95
N SER A 630 -13.45 3.76 -5.44
CA SER A 630 -14.88 3.69 -5.21
C SER A 630 -15.61 3.53 -6.55
N SER A 631 -15.73 2.30 -7.07
CA SER A 631 -16.65 1.96 -8.15
C SER A 631 -17.46 0.75 -7.73
N ILE A 632 -18.77 0.98 -7.60
CA ILE A 632 -19.78 -0.03 -7.34
C ILE A 632 -20.13 -0.66 -8.70
N ALA A 633 -20.00 -1.98 -8.77
CA ALA A 633 -20.58 -2.90 -9.76
C ALA A 633 -21.66 -2.27 -10.69
N VAL A 634 -21.35 -2.15 -11.98
CA VAL A 634 -22.35 -1.90 -13.02
C VAL A 634 -22.75 -3.25 -13.58
N GLY A 635 -23.94 -3.73 -13.20
CA GLY A 635 -24.58 -4.84 -13.88
C GLY A 635 -25.00 -4.39 -15.28
N LEU A 636 -24.36 -4.96 -16.31
CA LEU A 636 -24.86 -4.85 -17.67
C LEU A 636 -26.08 -5.75 -17.81
N ARG A 637 -27.27 -5.15 -17.86
CA ARG A 637 -28.41 -5.73 -18.57
C ARG A 637 -28.19 -5.48 -20.06
N GLY A 638 -28.12 -6.55 -20.83
CA GLY A 638 -28.18 -6.61 -22.29
C GLY A 638 -28.38 -8.04 -22.69
#